data_AF-A0A284RIU2-F1
#
_entry.id   AF-A0A284RIU2-F1
#
_cell.length_a   1.000
_cell.length_b   1.000
_cell.length_c   1.000
_cell.angle_alpha   90.00
_cell.angle_beta   90.00
_cell.angle_gamma   90.00
#
_symmetry.space_group_name_H-M   'P 1'
#
loop_
_entity.id
_entity.type
_entity.pdbx_description
1 polymer ?
#
loop_
_entity_poly.entity_id
_entity_poly.type
_entity_poly.pdbx_seq_one_letter_code
_entity_poly.pdbx_strand_id
1 'polypeptide(L)'
;MFPSYHPPLHIAPLPSADSSDVSLLDDFDSSKPQTRVSYGGRRRISIAVIIPGILIFIASAGLASSLLIWLQSRRVESHIPREDGYFHNAVIAIEGTRAPQRLDDGSLESDTTMYGLAMSAVSAQLVALTVPFLLGLLGYRLASVWILAQEKERTESMPTAAQYGLLVKLCGSANTFSAYETVRYLKRGRERRPQAPTSLIVALTILVLAIVLNHLLSAADLWLHTTASTFLHTSMIEIAAESMPAMGTKINLTACPGPTVSVQDRTGMLSPGPTYYSNCAHLAIEDDPDSVLQWGDPEMIAEGLAVARNSSSTSRSVMVDDMAVLVPSTMPDNVDNLTFNSFGLVAQCQPMVDCLTNQVSAVFYCPSFSPPYNTSSTDMPAGSKDYSRIDLLNLTSNAVSQDPYGGYPLDSVLNPHGARVILYWIDEGTHDITFPAEGTPGWYQREIGTTLRVYWYTSTCNMTAYNVSLSYSTLNGGNEYAFASRPVLSNFNTTSALFAAFDSTYRTNLVDYLKYTLRTFFTPGLSAETFNTVLSQNISYAALGLASPLFERDASTGGNTILLRSASRYPLAPLSMVLAILYTYALLALLVTVSSVMLTSREIIVAKNGGKEHRVTAIELVQLRLTNPLASIAERFVDPTRPESLLESSAVDMFHEHPHAEKLGVVIADYEGEDGKGMVRRTQSLRVESVERRLTRL
;
A
#
# COMPACT_ATOMS: atom_id res chain seq x y z
N MET A 1 41.84 60.99 -51.65
CA MET A 1 40.68 61.44 -50.85
C MET A 1 39.43 60.92 -51.55
N PHE A 2 38.97 59.74 -51.17
CA PHE A 2 37.71 59.14 -51.64
C PHE A 2 36.72 59.14 -50.46
N PRO A 3 35.44 59.49 -50.65
CA PRO A 3 34.47 59.43 -49.58
C PRO A 3 34.07 57.96 -49.36
N SER A 4 34.33 57.43 -48.16
CA SER A 4 33.83 56.12 -47.76
C SER A 4 32.34 56.22 -47.48
N TYR A 5 31.52 55.75 -48.43
CA TYR A 5 30.11 55.48 -48.17
C TYR A 5 29.99 54.23 -47.29
N HIS A 6 29.82 54.44 -45.98
CA HIS A 6 29.14 53.48 -45.13
C HIS A 6 27.68 53.94 -44.99
N PRO A 7 26.69 53.17 -45.47
CA PRO A 7 25.31 53.49 -45.13
C PRO A 7 25.13 53.22 -43.63
N PRO A 8 24.63 54.18 -42.84
CA PRO A 8 24.28 53.90 -41.46
C PRO A 8 23.09 52.94 -41.44
N LEU A 9 23.20 51.89 -40.63
CA LEU A 9 22.08 51.04 -40.18
C LEU A 9 21.19 51.87 -39.23
N HIS A 10 20.49 52.85 -39.77
CA HIS A 10 19.37 53.50 -39.11
C HIS A 10 18.10 52.87 -39.67
N ILE A 11 17.37 52.13 -38.82
CA ILE A 11 15.91 52.18 -38.93
C ILE A 11 15.59 53.67 -38.85
N ALA A 12 15.07 54.24 -39.93
CA ALA A 12 14.73 55.66 -39.99
C ALA A 12 13.94 56.03 -38.72
N PRO A 13 14.24 57.17 -38.07
CA PRO A 13 13.41 57.66 -36.99
C PRO A 13 11.96 57.71 -37.49
N LEU A 14 11.03 57.21 -36.68
CA LEU A 14 9.60 57.39 -36.94
C LEU A 14 9.36 58.90 -37.11
N PRO A 15 8.87 59.38 -38.26
CA PRO A 15 8.55 60.80 -38.40
C PRO A 15 7.51 61.18 -37.35
N SER A 16 7.75 62.31 -36.66
CA SER A 16 6.81 62.89 -35.71
C SER A 16 5.48 63.16 -36.40
N ALA A 17 4.38 62.81 -35.74
CA ALA A 17 3.04 62.69 -36.30
C ALA A 17 2.36 64.01 -36.75
N ASP A 18 3.08 65.13 -36.88
CA ASP A 18 2.47 66.44 -37.16
C ASP A 18 2.91 67.11 -38.47
N SER A 19 3.55 66.40 -39.42
CA SER A 19 3.74 66.95 -40.78
C SER A 19 2.83 66.26 -41.79
N SER A 20 1.60 66.76 -41.91
CA SER A 20 0.88 66.71 -43.18
C SER A 20 1.64 67.55 -44.20
N ASP A 21 1.83 67.01 -45.40
CA ASP A 21 2.49 67.62 -46.58
C ASP A 21 4.02 67.60 -46.64
N VAL A 22 4.55 66.54 -47.24
CA VAL A 22 5.60 66.66 -48.26
C VAL A 22 5.30 65.65 -49.38
N SER A 23 4.54 66.11 -50.39
CA SER A 23 4.57 65.54 -51.73
C SER A 23 5.74 66.20 -52.47
N LEU A 24 6.81 65.47 -52.73
CA LEU A 24 7.90 65.93 -53.60
C LEU A 24 8.06 64.94 -54.74
N LEU A 25 7.66 65.42 -55.93
CA LEU A 25 7.78 64.79 -57.24
C LEU A 25 9.19 64.26 -57.51
N ASP A 26 9.30 63.11 -58.18
CA ASP A 26 9.67 63.13 -59.60
C ASP A 26 9.32 61.81 -60.31
N ASP A 27 8.78 61.98 -61.51
CA ASP A 27 8.45 61.00 -62.53
C ASP A 27 9.64 60.10 -62.89
N PHE A 28 9.51 58.78 -62.70
CA PHE A 28 10.27 57.76 -63.46
C PHE A 28 9.53 56.41 -63.45
N ASP A 29 9.15 55.96 -64.65
CA ASP A 29 8.69 54.61 -65.05
C ASP A 29 7.64 53.88 -64.17
N SER A 30 6.38 54.16 -64.49
CA SER A 30 5.14 53.53 -64.02
C SER A 30 4.95 52.10 -64.57
N SER A 31 5.79 51.15 -64.15
CA SER A 31 5.48 49.71 -64.28
C SER A 31 5.92 48.83 -63.11
N LYS A 32 6.55 49.40 -62.07
CA LYS A 32 6.89 48.65 -60.85
C LYS A 32 5.75 48.71 -59.82
N PRO A 33 5.38 47.58 -59.19
CA PRO A 33 4.34 47.55 -58.17
C PRO A 33 4.75 48.43 -56.97
N GLN A 34 4.06 49.55 -56.77
CA GLN A 34 4.23 50.37 -55.56
C GLN A 34 3.56 49.66 -54.37
N THR A 35 4.36 49.32 -53.36
CA THR A 35 3.89 48.89 -52.05
C THR A 35 3.59 50.12 -51.20
N ARG A 36 2.35 50.27 -50.72
CA ARG A 36 1.98 51.40 -49.85
C ARG A 36 1.99 50.94 -48.40
N VAL A 37 2.91 51.48 -47.61
CA VAL A 37 2.96 51.27 -46.15
C VAL A 37 2.20 52.41 -45.48
N SER A 38 1.18 52.08 -44.68
CA SER A 38 0.45 53.04 -43.87
C SER A 38 0.43 52.62 -42.41
N TYR A 39 0.43 53.59 -41.50
CA TYR A 39 0.41 53.34 -40.05
C TYR A 39 -1.03 53.44 -39.54
N GLY A 40 -1.52 52.36 -38.94
CA GLY A 40 -2.83 52.30 -38.31
C GLY A 40 -2.81 52.74 -36.84
N GLY A 41 -3.98 52.65 -36.20
CA GLY A 41 -4.14 52.94 -34.77
C GLY A 41 -3.37 51.98 -33.86
N ARG A 42 -3.33 52.28 -32.56
CA ARG A 42 -2.79 51.35 -31.56
C ARG A 42 -3.76 50.19 -31.33
N ARG A 43 -3.28 48.97 -31.53
CA ARG A 43 -4.05 47.74 -31.33
C ARG A 43 -3.38 46.90 -30.24
N ARG A 44 -4.19 46.12 -29.51
CA ARG A 44 -3.67 45.08 -28.60
C ARG A 44 -3.11 43.92 -29.42
N ILE A 45 -2.13 43.22 -28.84
CA ILE A 45 -1.56 42.01 -29.44
C ILE A 45 -2.68 40.97 -29.67
N SER A 46 -2.56 40.21 -30.75
CA SER A 46 -3.49 39.13 -31.07
C SER A 46 -3.64 38.14 -29.91
N ILE A 47 -4.87 37.70 -29.65
CA ILE A 47 -5.17 36.67 -28.64
C ILE A 47 -4.40 35.38 -28.91
N ALA A 48 -4.08 35.08 -30.18
CA ALA A 48 -3.31 33.89 -30.56
C ALA A 48 -1.94 33.81 -29.86
N VAL A 49 -1.33 34.96 -29.57
CA VAL A 49 -0.05 35.06 -28.87
C VAL A 49 -0.18 34.69 -27.38
N ILE A 50 -1.37 34.81 -26.80
CA ILE A 50 -1.64 34.61 -25.38
C ILE A 50 -1.85 33.11 -25.06
N ILE A 51 -2.32 32.34 -26.05
CA ILE A 51 -2.69 30.94 -25.91
C ILE A 51 -1.57 30.09 -25.29
N PRO A 52 -0.30 30.14 -25.76
CA PRO A 52 0.77 29.33 -25.18
C PRO A 52 1.00 29.65 -23.70
N GLY A 53 0.93 30.93 -23.31
CA GLY A 53 1.17 31.35 -21.93
C GLY A 53 0.08 30.87 -20.97
N ILE A 54 -1.18 30.97 -21.38
CA ILE A 54 -2.32 30.43 -20.63
C ILE A 54 -2.22 28.91 -20.53
N LEU A 55 -1.87 28.21 -21.62
CA LEU A 55 -1.69 26.76 -21.61
C LEU A 55 -0.57 26.32 -20.67
N ILE A 56 0.58 27.03 -20.64
CA ILE A 56 1.67 26.76 -19.71
C ILE A 56 1.21 26.96 -18.26
N PHE A 57 0.46 28.03 -17.97
CA PHE A 57 -0.10 28.28 -16.65
C PHE A 57 -1.06 27.15 -16.22
N ILE A 58 -2.04 26.83 -17.06
CA ILE A 58 -3.03 25.78 -16.78
C ILE A 58 -2.35 24.43 -16.61
N ALA A 59 -1.40 24.08 -17.47
CA ALA A 59 -0.72 22.79 -17.39
C ALA A 59 0.17 22.69 -16.13
N SER A 60 0.91 23.74 -15.78
CA SER A 60 1.80 23.75 -14.60
C SER A 60 1.00 23.75 -13.28
N ALA A 61 0.04 24.67 -13.14
CA ALA A 61 -0.80 24.75 -11.94
C ALA A 61 -1.78 23.57 -11.85
N GLY A 62 -2.28 23.11 -12.99
CA GLY A 62 -3.18 21.97 -13.11
C GLY A 62 -2.50 20.66 -12.72
N LEU A 63 -1.26 20.41 -13.14
CA LEU A 63 -0.51 19.23 -12.71
C LEU A 63 -0.22 19.26 -11.20
N ALA A 64 0.21 20.40 -10.66
CA ALA A 64 0.43 20.56 -9.22
C ALA A 64 -0.86 20.30 -8.42
N SER A 65 -1.99 20.87 -8.87
CA SER A 65 -3.30 20.66 -8.25
C SER A 65 -3.77 19.22 -8.38
N SER A 66 -3.56 18.60 -9.55
CA SER A 66 -3.96 17.21 -9.81
C SER A 66 -3.19 16.23 -8.93
N LEU A 67 -1.87 16.42 -8.79
CA LEU A 67 -1.04 15.63 -7.87
C LEU A 67 -1.52 15.77 -6.42
N LEU A 68 -1.81 16.99 -5.98
CA LEU A 68 -2.30 17.24 -4.63
C LEU A 68 -3.68 16.61 -4.39
N ILE A 69 -4.63 16.80 -5.31
CA ILE A 69 -5.97 16.22 -5.23
C ILE A 69 -5.89 14.69 -5.23
N TRP A 70 -5.06 14.11 -6.09
CA TRP A 70 -4.86 12.67 -6.16
C TRP A 70 -4.31 12.13 -4.83
N LEU A 71 -3.27 12.75 -4.26
CA LEU A 71 -2.71 12.37 -2.96
C LEU A 71 -3.71 12.50 -1.82
N GLN A 72 -4.50 13.57 -1.78
CA GLN A 72 -5.52 13.76 -0.74
C GLN A 72 -6.67 12.75 -0.87
N SER A 73 -7.11 12.45 -2.09
CA SER A 73 -8.20 11.49 -2.34
C SER A 73 -7.84 10.04 -1.98
N ARG A 74 -6.55 9.71 -1.96
CA ARG A 74 -6.02 8.38 -1.68
C ARG A 74 -5.30 8.28 -0.34
N ARG A 75 -5.37 9.35 0.46
CA ARG A 75 -4.64 9.45 1.72
C ARG A 75 -5.15 8.41 2.72
N VAL A 76 -4.22 7.76 3.40
CA VAL A 76 -4.51 6.89 4.53
C VAL A 76 -4.59 7.72 5.81
N GLU A 77 -5.72 7.66 6.51
CA GLU A 77 -5.94 8.39 7.77
C GLU A 77 -5.70 7.52 9.01
N SER A 78 -6.03 6.22 8.93
CA SER A 78 -5.88 5.25 10.02
C SER A 78 -4.78 4.25 9.72
N HIS A 79 -3.99 3.89 10.73
CA HIS A 79 -2.95 2.87 10.62
C HIS A 79 -2.76 2.13 11.94
N ILE A 80 -2.12 0.97 11.84
CA ILE A 80 -1.70 0.20 13.01
C ILE A 80 -0.38 0.75 13.58
N PRO A 81 -0.12 0.63 14.90
CA PRO A 81 1.08 1.18 15.54
C PRO A 81 2.42 0.70 14.93
N ARG A 82 2.42 -0.49 14.32
CA ARG A 82 3.59 -1.03 13.61
C ARG A 82 4.00 -0.16 12.41
N GLU A 83 3.06 0.59 11.83
CA GLU A 83 3.29 1.43 10.65
C GLU A 83 3.67 2.88 10.99
N ASP A 84 3.70 3.29 12.27
CA ASP A 84 3.94 4.68 12.71
C ASP A 84 5.18 5.32 12.07
N GLY A 85 6.25 4.53 11.89
CA GLY A 85 7.49 4.99 11.26
C GLY A 85 7.31 5.46 9.81
N TYR A 86 6.36 4.89 9.07
CA TYR A 86 6.06 5.28 7.69
C TYR A 86 5.28 6.59 7.62
N PHE A 87 4.40 6.86 8.60
CA PHE A 87 3.56 8.06 8.64
C PHE A 87 4.33 9.32 9.07
N HIS A 88 5.49 9.15 9.70
CA HIS A 88 6.31 10.27 10.12
C HIS A 88 6.78 11.12 8.92
N ASN A 89 6.42 12.41 8.94
CA ASN A 89 6.77 13.42 7.94
C ASN A 89 6.47 13.01 6.48
N ALA A 90 5.42 12.22 6.27
CA ALA A 90 5.06 11.75 4.94
C ALA A 90 3.54 11.74 4.73
N VAL A 91 3.15 11.84 3.46
CA VAL A 91 1.80 11.53 3.01
C VAL A 91 1.81 10.09 2.51
N ILE A 92 0.90 9.27 3.04
CA ILE A 92 0.74 7.88 2.60
C ILE A 92 -0.50 7.80 1.73
N ALA A 93 -0.34 7.30 0.51
CA ALA A 93 -1.41 7.15 -0.45
C ALA A 93 -1.52 5.70 -0.93
N ILE A 94 -2.75 5.21 -1.05
CA ILE A 94 -3.05 3.87 -1.57
C ILE A 94 -2.91 3.89 -3.10
N GLU A 95 -1.97 3.11 -3.64
CA GLU A 95 -1.69 3.03 -5.09
C GLU A 95 -2.56 1.99 -5.79
N GLY A 96 -2.74 0.83 -5.15
CA GLY A 96 -3.47 -0.30 -5.71
C GLY A 96 -4.99 -0.20 -5.52
N THR A 97 -5.74 -0.66 -6.51
CA THR A 97 -7.18 -0.97 -6.34
C THR A 97 -7.42 -2.45 -6.01
N ARG A 98 -6.41 -3.30 -6.21
CA ARG A 98 -6.48 -4.73 -5.96
C ARG A 98 -5.72 -5.09 -4.69
N ALA A 99 -6.29 -6.03 -3.94
CA ALA A 99 -5.56 -6.69 -2.86
C ALA A 99 -4.38 -7.45 -3.47
N PRO A 100 -3.21 -7.46 -2.80
CA PRO A 100 -2.06 -8.21 -3.28
C PRO A 100 -2.40 -9.70 -3.34
N GLN A 101 -2.07 -10.33 -4.46
CA GLN A 101 -2.35 -11.73 -4.70
C GLN A 101 -1.20 -12.57 -4.16
N ARG A 102 -1.51 -13.53 -3.28
CA ARG A 102 -0.52 -14.50 -2.81
C ARG A 102 -0.29 -15.52 -3.92
N LEU A 103 0.92 -15.58 -4.43
CA LEU A 103 1.39 -16.57 -5.40
C LEU A 103 1.60 -17.92 -4.70
N ASP A 104 1.62 -19.00 -5.50
CA ASP A 104 1.79 -20.38 -5.01
C ASP A 104 3.12 -20.62 -4.29
N ASP A 105 4.13 -19.77 -4.54
CA ASP A 105 5.43 -19.77 -3.84
C ASP A 105 5.39 -19.05 -2.48
N GLY A 106 4.23 -18.51 -2.10
CA GLY A 106 4.01 -17.75 -0.87
C GLY A 106 4.39 -16.27 -0.96
N SER A 107 4.89 -15.79 -2.10
CA SER A 107 5.17 -14.37 -2.33
C SER A 107 3.87 -13.57 -2.55
N LEU A 108 3.84 -12.30 -2.17
CA LEU A 108 2.71 -11.41 -2.48
C LEU A 108 3.05 -10.58 -3.72
N GLU A 109 2.29 -10.78 -4.79
CA GLU A 109 2.30 -9.91 -5.96
C GLU A 109 1.34 -8.74 -5.71
N SER A 110 1.84 -7.53 -5.81
CA SER A 110 1.02 -6.32 -5.65
C SER A 110 1.29 -5.37 -6.80
N ASP A 111 0.22 -4.84 -7.40
CA ASP A 111 0.32 -3.74 -8.36
C ASP A 111 0.87 -2.51 -7.64
N THR A 112 2.18 -2.26 -7.78
CA THR A 112 2.86 -1.08 -7.22
C THR A 112 3.16 -0.09 -8.34
N THR A 113 2.14 0.53 -8.91
CA THR A 113 2.34 1.68 -9.80
C THR A 113 2.33 2.94 -8.96
N MET A 114 3.48 3.64 -8.87
CA MET A 114 3.57 4.88 -8.09
C MET A 114 3.09 6.07 -8.93
N TYR A 115 1.78 6.31 -8.98
CA TYR A 115 1.20 7.34 -9.86
C TYR A 115 1.66 8.76 -9.50
N GLY A 116 1.83 9.05 -8.21
CA GLY A 116 2.31 10.36 -7.76
C GLY A 116 3.71 10.69 -8.28
N LEU A 117 4.60 9.70 -8.33
CA LEU A 117 5.92 9.84 -8.93
C LEU A 117 5.85 10.07 -10.45
N ALA A 118 5.00 9.33 -11.15
CA ALA A 118 4.81 9.52 -12.59
C ALA A 118 4.30 10.93 -12.93
N MET A 119 3.34 11.46 -12.16
CA MET A 119 2.85 12.84 -12.33
C MET A 119 3.95 13.89 -12.07
N SER A 120 4.81 13.66 -11.07
CA SER A 120 5.96 14.53 -10.80
C SER A 120 6.95 14.56 -11.98
N ALA A 121 7.31 13.39 -12.52
CA ALA A 121 8.21 13.29 -13.67
C ALA A 121 7.65 13.96 -14.94
N VAL A 122 6.36 13.78 -15.22
CA VAL A 122 5.67 14.48 -16.33
C VAL A 122 5.71 15.98 -16.13
N SER A 123 5.52 16.45 -14.90
CA SER A 123 5.58 17.88 -14.57
C SER A 123 6.97 18.47 -14.80
N ALA A 124 8.03 17.75 -14.41
CA ALA A 124 9.41 18.16 -14.65
C ALA A 124 9.73 18.27 -16.16
N GLN A 125 9.28 17.30 -16.96
CA GLN A 125 9.45 17.33 -18.43
C GLN A 125 8.68 18.47 -19.08
N LEU A 126 7.43 18.72 -18.65
CA LEU A 126 6.62 19.81 -19.16
C LEU A 126 7.27 21.17 -18.92
N VAL A 127 7.79 21.42 -17.72
CA VAL A 127 8.48 22.68 -17.40
C VAL A 127 9.69 22.85 -18.32
N ALA A 128 10.52 21.83 -18.50
CA ALA A 128 11.68 21.89 -19.38
C ALA A 128 11.32 22.23 -20.84
N LEU A 129 10.22 21.66 -21.36
CA LEU A 129 9.74 21.91 -22.73
C LEU A 129 9.12 23.30 -22.91
N THR A 130 8.61 23.91 -21.83
CA THR A 130 7.85 25.17 -21.91
C THR A 130 8.70 26.43 -21.75
N VAL A 131 9.95 26.32 -21.26
CA VAL A 131 10.85 27.48 -21.07
C VAL A 131 11.04 28.31 -22.36
N PRO A 132 11.29 27.73 -23.56
CA PRO A 132 11.47 28.52 -24.78
C PRO A 132 10.22 29.31 -25.17
N PHE A 133 9.03 28.72 -24.98
CA PHE A 133 7.76 29.40 -25.26
C PHE A 133 7.53 30.58 -24.32
N LEU A 134 7.86 30.41 -23.04
CA LEU A 134 7.78 31.49 -22.05
C LEU A 134 8.70 32.67 -22.42
N LEU A 135 9.90 32.39 -22.92
CA LEU A 135 10.84 33.42 -23.38
C LEU A 135 10.40 34.05 -24.70
N GLY A 136 9.77 33.28 -25.58
CA GLY A 136 9.10 33.80 -26.77
C GLY A 136 8.03 34.85 -26.43
N LEU A 137 7.24 34.60 -25.38
CA LEU A 137 6.25 35.54 -24.84
C LEU A 137 6.90 36.77 -24.21
N LEU A 138 7.99 36.58 -23.48
CA LEU A 138 8.80 37.67 -22.95
C LEU A 138 9.35 38.56 -24.08
N GLY A 139 9.67 37.97 -25.23
CA GLY A 139 10.08 38.66 -26.45
C GLY A 139 9.12 39.79 -26.85
N TYR A 140 7.81 39.60 -26.69
CA TYR A 140 6.82 40.66 -26.95
C TYR A 140 6.98 41.83 -25.99
N ARG A 141 7.20 41.55 -24.71
CA ARG A 141 7.44 42.60 -23.71
C ARG A 141 8.72 43.37 -24.00
N LEU A 142 9.79 42.67 -24.36
CA LEU A 142 11.08 43.27 -24.71
C LEU A 142 10.96 44.12 -25.99
N ALA A 143 10.23 43.64 -26.99
CA ALA A 143 9.91 44.37 -28.20
C ALA A 143 9.17 45.69 -27.90
N SER A 144 8.17 45.67 -27.01
CA SER A 144 7.48 46.89 -26.60
C SER A 144 8.41 47.89 -25.92
N VAL A 145 9.25 47.44 -24.98
CA VAL A 145 10.21 48.31 -24.28
C VAL A 145 11.15 48.97 -25.28
N TRP A 146 11.59 48.23 -26.30
CA TRP A 146 12.47 48.74 -27.34
C TRP A 146 11.77 49.75 -28.26
N ILE A 147 10.56 49.44 -28.75
CA ILE A 147 9.78 50.38 -29.57
C ILE A 147 9.50 51.68 -28.80
N LEU A 148 9.13 51.59 -27.52
CA LEU A 148 8.90 52.76 -26.67
C LEU A 148 10.17 53.58 -26.41
N ALA A 149 11.33 52.93 -26.29
CA ALA A 149 12.62 53.61 -26.19
C ALA A 149 12.94 54.38 -27.48
N GLN A 150 12.63 53.79 -28.63
CA GLN A 150 12.78 54.42 -29.95
C GLN A 150 11.82 55.60 -30.12
N GLU A 151 10.53 55.44 -29.80
CA GLU A 151 9.53 56.53 -29.90
C GLU A 151 9.86 57.73 -29.00
N LYS A 152 10.54 57.51 -27.87
CA LYS A 152 10.95 58.57 -26.93
C LYS A 152 12.36 59.11 -27.17
N GLU A 153 13.01 58.70 -28.27
CA GLU A 153 14.39 59.07 -28.64
C GLU A 153 15.42 58.86 -27.52
N ARG A 154 15.19 57.87 -26.65
CA ARG A 154 16.10 57.54 -25.54
C ARG A 154 17.20 56.61 -26.02
N THR A 155 18.16 57.15 -26.76
CA THR A 155 19.29 56.41 -27.35
C THR A 155 20.08 55.59 -26.32
N GLU A 156 20.21 56.08 -25.08
CA GLU A 156 20.86 55.37 -23.97
C GLU A 156 20.16 54.06 -23.56
N SER A 157 18.88 53.91 -23.89
CA SER A 157 18.07 52.72 -23.56
C SER A 157 17.96 51.71 -24.70
N MET A 158 18.52 52.03 -25.87
CA MET A 158 18.54 51.15 -27.03
C MET A 158 19.72 50.16 -26.93
N PRO A 159 19.55 48.90 -27.32
CA PRO A 159 20.62 47.92 -27.28
C PRO A 159 21.69 48.22 -28.34
N THR A 160 22.97 48.08 -27.98
CA THR A 160 24.04 48.02 -28.99
C THR A 160 23.97 46.71 -29.78
N ALA A 161 24.66 46.60 -30.92
CA ALA A 161 24.69 45.38 -31.73
C ALA A 161 25.07 44.12 -30.91
N ALA A 162 26.02 44.24 -29.99
CA ALA A 162 26.40 43.14 -29.10
C ALA A 162 25.29 42.80 -28.09
N GLN A 163 24.64 43.82 -27.51
CA GLN A 163 23.53 43.62 -26.56
C GLN A 163 22.28 43.05 -27.25
N TYR A 164 22.03 43.45 -28.49
CA TYR A 164 20.99 42.89 -29.34
C TYR A 164 21.28 41.42 -29.67
N GLY A 165 22.51 41.09 -30.09
CA GLY A 165 22.91 39.69 -30.31
C GLY A 165 22.74 38.82 -29.06
N LEU A 166 23.03 39.36 -27.87
CA LEU A 166 22.78 38.67 -26.60
C LEU A 166 21.28 38.52 -26.32
N LEU A 167 20.46 39.55 -26.56
CA LEU A 167 18.99 39.47 -26.45
C LEU A 167 18.40 38.38 -27.36
N VAL A 168 18.85 38.32 -28.62
CA VAL A 168 18.43 37.29 -29.58
C VAL A 168 18.82 35.90 -29.07
N LYS A 169 20.05 35.76 -28.55
CA LYS A 169 20.53 34.48 -28.02
C LYS A 169 19.74 34.03 -26.78
N LEU A 170 19.42 34.96 -25.88
CA LEU A 170 18.64 34.69 -24.66
C LEU A 170 17.21 34.27 -25.00
N CYS A 171 16.53 34.99 -25.90
CA CYS A 171 15.12 34.73 -26.21
C CYS A 171 14.93 33.56 -27.19
N GLY A 172 15.91 33.28 -28.06
CA GLY A 172 15.80 32.25 -29.09
C GLY A 172 16.29 30.86 -28.69
N SER A 173 17.25 30.74 -27.75
CA SER A 173 17.89 29.45 -27.43
C SER A 173 17.74 28.98 -25.98
N ALA A 174 17.25 29.85 -25.08
CA ALA A 174 16.83 29.49 -23.72
C ALA A 174 17.81 28.61 -22.91
N ASN A 175 19.12 28.74 -23.11
CA ASN A 175 20.11 27.82 -22.54
C ASN A 175 21.05 28.48 -21.53
N THR A 176 21.68 27.67 -20.68
CA THR A 176 22.65 28.11 -19.66
C THR A 176 23.85 28.84 -20.27
N PHE A 177 24.26 28.45 -21.47
CA PHE A 177 25.39 29.06 -22.18
C PHE A 177 25.10 30.51 -22.59
N SER A 178 23.87 30.81 -23.05
CA SER A 178 23.42 32.16 -23.39
C SER A 178 23.38 33.08 -22.17
N ALA A 179 22.94 32.56 -21.02
CA ALA A 179 22.98 33.27 -19.76
C ALA A 179 24.43 33.55 -19.34
N TYR A 180 25.32 32.55 -19.42
CA TYR A 180 26.73 32.68 -19.06
C TYR A 180 27.44 33.75 -19.90
N GLU A 181 27.27 33.75 -21.23
CA GLU A 181 27.86 34.76 -22.10
C GLU A 181 27.35 36.17 -21.79
N THR A 182 26.06 36.30 -21.50
CA THR A 182 25.46 37.59 -21.12
C THR A 182 26.00 38.08 -19.78
N VAL A 183 26.10 37.20 -18.77
CA VAL A 183 26.72 37.53 -17.47
C VAL A 183 28.19 37.92 -17.66
N ARG A 184 28.93 37.19 -18.50
CA ARG A 184 30.33 37.52 -18.83
C ARG A 184 30.43 38.89 -19.49
N TYR A 185 29.50 39.24 -20.37
CA TYR A 185 29.40 40.57 -20.96
C TYR A 185 29.12 41.64 -19.89
N LEU A 186 28.14 41.41 -19.01
CA LEU A 186 27.78 42.35 -17.94
C LEU A 186 28.89 42.55 -16.89
N LYS A 187 29.71 41.52 -16.66
CA LYS A 187 30.88 41.59 -15.76
C LYS A 187 32.07 42.36 -16.35
N ARG A 188 32.09 42.65 -17.66
CA ARG A 188 33.12 43.55 -18.22
C ARG A 188 32.96 44.93 -17.59
N GLY A 189 34.06 45.52 -17.12
CA GLY A 189 34.06 46.83 -16.44
C GLY A 189 33.41 47.93 -17.27
N ARG A 190 32.87 48.97 -16.61
CA ARG A 190 32.16 50.09 -17.25
C ARG A 190 32.99 50.82 -18.30
N GLU A 191 34.31 50.74 -18.23
CA GLU A 191 35.23 51.32 -19.22
C GLU A 191 35.22 50.57 -20.56
N ARG A 192 34.86 49.28 -20.57
CA ARG A 192 34.89 48.41 -21.76
C ARG A 192 33.51 48.07 -22.31
N ARG A 193 32.43 48.60 -21.71
CA ARG A 193 31.06 48.38 -22.19
C ARG A 193 30.16 49.59 -21.93
N PRO A 194 29.22 49.89 -22.84
CA PRO A 194 28.15 50.82 -22.57
C PRO A 194 27.19 50.27 -21.51
N GLN A 195 26.37 51.16 -20.94
CA GLN A 195 25.33 50.79 -19.98
C GLN A 195 24.40 49.73 -20.60
N ALA A 196 24.04 48.72 -19.80
CA ALA A 196 23.16 47.66 -20.28
C ALA A 196 21.71 48.16 -20.31
N PRO A 197 20.96 47.90 -21.39
CA PRO A 197 19.57 48.28 -21.46
C PRO A 197 18.76 47.43 -20.48
N THR A 198 17.69 48.03 -19.95
CA THR A 198 16.79 47.36 -19.00
C THR A 198 16.18 46.09 -19.59
N SER A 199 15.92 46.07 -20.90
CA SER A 199 15.45 44.89 -21.64
C SER A 199 16.40 43.70 -21.51
N LEU A 200 17.72 43.91 -21.67
CA LEU A 200 18.72 42.84 -21.53
C LEU A 200 18.77 42.29 -20.09
N ILE A 201 18.68 43.18 -19.09
CA ILE A 201 18.69 42.78 -17.68
C ILE A 201 17.43 41.96 -17.37
N VAL A 202 16.25 42.43 -17.78
CA VAL A 202 14.98 41.72 -17.57
C VAL A 202 15.00 40.35 -18.26
N ALA A 203 15.42 40.29 -19.53
CA ALA A 203 15.54 39.04 -20.27
C ALA A 203 16.44 38.02 -19.55
N LEU A 204 17.62 38.47 -19.12
CA LEU A 204 18.55 37.63 -18.37
C LEU A 204 17.96 37.16 -17.04
N THR A 205 17.30 38.05 -16.29
CA THR A 205 16.73 37.69 -14.98
C THR A 205 15.63 36.63 -15.10
N ILE A 206 14.72 36.76 -16.07
CA ILE A 206 13.64 35.81 -16.29
C ILE A 206 14.20 34.48 -16.81
N LEU A 207 15.18 34.49 -17.72
CA LEU A 207 15.83 33.27 -18.19
C LEU A 207 16.52 32.53 -17.05
N VAL A 208 17.32 33.24 -16.25
CA VAL A 208 18.02 32.64 -15.10
C VAL A 208 17.02 32.08 -14.11
N LEU A 209 15.94 32.80 -13.80
CA LEU A 209 14.88 32.31 -12.93
C LEU A 209 14.22 31.04 -13.49
N ALA A 210 13.88 31.01 -14.78
CA ALA A 210 13.27 29.85 -15.43
C ALA A 210 14.22 28.63 -15.43
N ILE A 211 15.51 28.83 -15.75
CA ILE A 211 16.54 27.78 -15.70
C ILE A 211 16.70 27.24 -14.28
N VAL A 212 16.77 28.12 -13.27
CA VAL A 212 16.91 27.73 -11.86
C VAL A 212 15.68 26.95 -11.41
N LEU A 213 14.46 27.42 -11.70
CA LEU A 213 13.23 26.70 -11.37
C LEU A 213 13.19 25.32 -12.04
N ASN A 214 13.57 25.22 -13.31
CA ASN A 214 13.61 23.95 -14.03
C ASN A 214 14.59 22.96 -13.38
N HIS A 215 15.82 23.40 -13.06
CA HIS A 215 16.80 22.53 -12.40
C HIS A 215 16.42 22.17 -10.96
N LEU A 216 15.85 23.12 -10.20
CA LEU A 216 15.33 22.84 -8.87
C LEU A 216 14.17 21.84 -8.92
N LEU A 217 13.29 21.93 -9.93
CA LEU A 217 12.21 20.96 -10.12
C LEU A 217 12.76 19.58 -10.43
N SER A 218 13.72 19.46 -11.36
CA SER A 218 14.38 18.16 -11.64
C SER A 218 15.09 17.59 -10.42
N ALA A 219 15.75 18.44 -9.61
CA ALA A 219 16.40 18.00 -8.38
C ALA A 219 15.39 17.56 -7.31
N ALA A 220 14.28 18.29 -7.15
CA ALA A 220 13.21 17.95 -6.22
C ALA A 220 12.46 16.68 -6.64
N ASP A 221 12.23 16.50 -7.95
CA ASP A 221 11.66 15.29 -8.53
C ASP A 221 12.56 14.07 -8.28
N LEU A 222 13.87 14.19 -8.55
CA LEU A 222 14.84 13.15 -8.22
C LEU A 222 14.88 12.86 -6.72
N TRP A 223 14.80 13.90 -5.87
CA TRP A 223 14.74 13.73 -4.43
C TRP A 223 13.46 13.01 -3.99
N LEU A 224 12.32 13.30 -4.60
CA LEU A 224 11.06 12.60 -4.35
C LEU A 224 11.17 11.13 -4.77
N HIS A 225 11.68 10.84 -5.97
CA HIS A 225 11.88 9.49 -6.47
C HIS A 225 12.83 8.65 -5.62
N THR A 226 13.88 9.26 -5.07
CA THR A 226 14.88 8.56 -4.24
C THR A 226 14.42 8.32 -2.80
N THR A 227 13.44 9.08 -2.31
CA THR A 227 12.97 9.01 -0.91
C THR A 227 11.57 8.42 -0.77
N ALA A 228 10.81 8.35 -1.86
CA ALA A 228 9.53 7.65 -1.88
C ALA A 228 9.76 6.13 -1.79
N SER A 229 8.88 5.45 -1.06
CA SER A 229 8.97 4.01 -0.84
C SER A 229 7.59 3.38 -0.89
N THR A 230 7.49 2.16 -1.38
CA THR A 230 6.27 1.35 -1.35
C THR A 230 6.31 0.37 -0.17
N PHE A 231 5.16 0.12 0.44
CA PHE A 231 4.99 -0.89 1.48
C PHE A 231 3.56 -1.45 1.47
N LEU A 232 3.33 -2.56 2.17
CA LEU A 232 2.00 -3.14 2.35
C LEU A 232 1.34 -2.46 3.54
N HIS A 233 0.26 -1.73 3.27
CA HIS A 233 -0.58 -1.12 4.29
C HIS A 233 -1.69 -2.08 4.70
N THR A 234 -1.89 -2.21 6.00
CA THR A 234 -2.90 -3.08 6.59
C THR A 234 -4.11 -2.25 6.97
N SER A 235 -5.23 -2.47 6.29
CA SER A 235 -6.52 -1.86 6.63
C SER A 235 -7.45 -2.88 7.27
N MET A 236 -8.23 -2.46 8.26
CA MET A 236 -9.22 -3.29 8.94
C MET A 236 -10.61 -2.84 8.53
N ILE A 237 -11.46 -3.78 8.11
CA ILE A 237 -12.85 -3.52 7.77
C ILE A 237 -13.72 -4.44 8.61
N GLU A 238 -14.67 -3.86 9.34
CA GLU A 238 -15.63 -4.63 10.12
C GLU A 238 -16.43 -5.57 9.22
N ILE A 239 -16.54 -6.83 9.63
CA ILE A 239 -17.31 -7.84 8.91
C ILE A 239 -18.79 -7.53 9.14
N ALA A 240 -19.58 -7.43 8.07
CA ALA A 240 -21.02 -7.25 8.21
C ALA A 240 -21.64 -8.51 8.84
N ALA A 241 -22.64 -8.35 9.71
CA ALA A 241 -23.29 -9.45 10.42
C ALA A 241 -23.79 -10.57 9.50
N GLU A 242 -24.28 -10.24 8.31
CA GLU A 242 -24.77 -11.19 7.29
C GLU A 242 -23.65 -12.01 6.64
N SER A 243 -22.42 -11.51 6.67
CA SER A 243 -21.22 -12.15 6.11
C SER A 243 -20.34 -12.83 7.16
N MET A 244 -20.80 -12.90 8.42
CA MET A 244 -20.04 -13.50 9.51
C MET A 244 -19.83 -15.00 9.25
N PRO A 245 -18.58 -15.49 9.35
CA PRO A 245 -18.33 -16.91 9.19
C PRO A 245 -18.91 -17.71 10.37
N ALA A 246 -19.33 -18.95 10.11
CA ALA A 246 -19.87 -19.86 11.12
C ALA A 246 -18.77 -20.51 11.96
N MET A 247 -18.10 -19.71 12.81
CA MET A 247 -16.96 -20.15 13.62
C MET A 247 -17.35 -20.52 15.05
N GLY A 248 -18.51 -20.04 15.53
CA GLY A 248 -19.05 -20.37 16.83
C GLY A 248 -19.47 -21.83 16.95
N THR A 249 -19.80 -22.23 18.17
CA THR A 249 -20.28 -23.57 18.51
C THR A 249 -21.50 -23.44 19.42
N LYS A 250 -22.55 -24.23 19.16
CA LYS A 250 -23.71 -24.38 20.03
C LYS A 250 -24.14 -25.84 20.12
N ILE A 251 -24.98 -26.16 21.09
CA ILE A 251 -25.52 -27.52 21.24
C ILE A 251 -26.46 -27.81 20.08
N ASN A 252 -26.23 -28.93 19.39
CA ASN A 252 -27.17 -29.42 18.41
C ASN A 252 -28.32 -30.11 19.17
N LEU A 253 -29.46 -29.43 19.30
CA LEU A 253 -30.60 -29.94 20.06
C LEU A 253 -31.19 -31.22 19.47
N THR A 254 -30.96 -31.48 18.18
CA THR A 254 -31.34 -32.74 17.54
C THR A 254 -30.40 -33.87 17.94
N ALA A 255 -29.09 -33.58 18.10
CA ALA A 255 -28.05 -34.52 18.53
C ALA A 255 -27.85 -34.58 20.07
N CYS A 256 -28.50 -33.71 20.83
CA CYS A 256 -28.39 -33.66 22.28
C CYS A 256 -29.62 -32.87 22.80
N PRO A 257 -30.79 -33.53 22.90
CA PRO A 257 -32.04 -32.86 23.31
C PRO A 257 -32.02 -32.38 24.77
N GLY A 258 -30.99 -32.79 25.52
CA GLY A 258 -30.77 -32.45 26.91
C GLY A 258 -30.74 -33.69 27.80
N PRO A 259 -30.49 -33.50 29.10
CA PRO A 259 -30.49 -34.58 30.07
C PRO A 259 -31.89 -35.19 30.21
N THR A 260 -31.95 -36.52 30.21
CA THR A 260 -33.20 -37.30 30.34
C THR A 260 -33.25 -37.98 31.70
N VAL A 261 -34.45 -38.23 32.24
CA VAL A 261 -34.59 -39.01 33.47
C VAL A 261 -34.37 -40.48 33.12
N SER A 262 -33.33 -41.09 33.67
CA SER A 262 -33.10 -42.53 33.58
C SER A 262 -34.14 -43.24 34.45
N VAL A 263 -35.14 -43.83 33.79
CA VAL A 263 -36.15 -44.66 34.47
C VAL A 263 -35.54 -46.04 34.67
N GLN A 264 -34.82 -46.19 35.78
CA GLN A 264 -34.24 -47.45 36.17
C GLN A 264 -35.32 -48.37 36.77
N ASP A 265 -36.25 -48.84 35.95
CA ASP A 265 -37.13 -49.93 36.36
C ASP A 265 -37.53 -50.86 35.21
N ARG A 266 -36.65 -51.82 34.91
CA ARG A 266 -36.94 -52.96 34.03
C ARG A 266 -37.99 -53.92 34.60
N THR A 267 -38.47 -53.71 35.83
CA THR A 267 -39.39 -54.62 36.52
C THR A 267 -40.80 -54.08 36.70
N GLY A 268 -41.08 -52.84 36.31
CA GLY A 268 -42.42 -52.23 36.45
C GLY A 268 -42.92 -52.15 37.90
N MET A 269 -42.05 -52.36 38.88
CA MET A 269 -42.32 -52.16 40.30
C MET A 269 -41.67 -50.85 40.70
N LEU A 270 -42.47 -49.77 40.69
CA LEU A 270 -42.19 -48.45 41.26
C LEU A 270 -41.59 -48.56 42.67
N SER A 271 -40.31 -48.86 42.75
CA SER A 271 -39.53 -48.77 43.96
C SER A 271 -39.14 -47.30 44.08
N PRO A 272 -39.28 -46.66 45.25
CA PRO A 272 -38.97 -45.25 45.47
C PRO A 272 -37.45 -45.00 45.51
N GLY A 273 -36.73 -45.51 44.51
CA GLY A 273 -35.31 -45.26 44.32
C GLY A 273 -35.07 -43.82 43.87
N PRO A 274 -33.87 -43.27 44.12
CA PRO A 274 -33.50 -41.95 43.62
C PRO A 274 -33.58 -41.93 42.08
N THR A 275 -34.29 -40.96 41.54
CA THR A 275 -34.32 -40.68 40.10
C THR A 275 -32.96 -40.12 39.66
N TYR A 276 -32.34 -40.75 38.67
CA TYR A 276 -31.09 -40.30 38.06
C TYR A 276 -31.39 -39.55 36.75
N TYR A 277 -30.67 -38.46 36.48
CA TYR A 277 -30.54 -37.90 35.14
C TYR A 277 -29.41 -38.58 34.41
N SER A 278 -29.65 -38.96 33.18
CA SER A 278 -28.61 -39.33 32.26
C SER A 278 -28.20 -38.16 31.37
N ASN A 279 -26.97 -38.21 30.86
CA ASN A 279 -26.52 -37.23 29.89
C ASN A 279 -27.31 -37.35 28.57
N CYS A 280 -27.21 -36.36 27.69
CA CYS A 280 -27.98 -36.35 26.45
C CYS A 280 -27.55 -37.42 25.42
N ALA A 281 -26.42 -38.11 25.65
CA ALA A 281 -25.97 -39.24 24.82
C ALA A 281 -26.39 -40.60 25.40
N HIS A 282 -27.23 -40.61 26.44
CA HIS A 282 -27.67 -41.83 27.08
C HIS A 282 -28.90 -42.44 26.39
N LEU A 283 -28.95 -43.77 26.37
CA LEU A 283 -30.08 -44.56 25.89
C LEU A 283 -31.36 -44.20 26.65
N ALA A 284 -32.28 -43.49 25.99
CA ALA A 284 -33.70 -43.64 26.32
C ALA A 284 -34.14 -44.97 25.69
N ILE A 285 -34.18 -46.03 26.50
CA ILE A 285 -34.80 -47.29 26.08
C ILE A 285 -36.31 -47.00 25.99
N GLU A 286 -36.82 -46.69 24.80
CA GLU A 286 -38.25 -46.80 24.55
C GLU A 286 -38.64 -48.28 24.58
N ASP A 287 -39.82 -48.59 25.10
CA ASP A 287 -40.40 -49.93 25.27
C ASP A 287 -40.53 -50.76 23.95
N ASP A 288 -40.06 -50.22 22.82
CA ASP A 288 -40.05 -50.91 21.55
C ASP A 288 -38.67 -51.57 21.30
N PRO A 289 -38.58 -52.91 21.36
CA PRO A 289 -37.33 -53.66 21.18
C PRO A 289 -36.69 -53.48 19.80
N ASP A 290 -37.42 -52.95 18.82
CA ASP A 290 -36.91 -52.65 17.47
C ASP A 290 -36.44 -51.18 17.31
N SER A 291 -36.64 -50.31 18.32
CA SER A 291 -36.24 -48.90 18.30
C SER A 291 -35.09 -48.59 19.27
N VAL A 292 -33.98 -49.31 19.14
CA VAL A 292 -32.75 -48.91 19.82
C VAL A 292 -32.20 -47.66 19.12
N LEU A 293 -32.65 -46.47 19.54
CA LEU A 293 -31.95 -45.21 19.30
C LEU A 293 -30.66 -45.24 20.12
N GLN A 294 -29.69 -46.01 19.63
CA GLN A 294 -28.34 -46.06 20.17
C GLN A 294 -27.68 -44.73 19.87
N TRP A 295 -27.67 -43.85 20.87
CA TRP A 295 -26.82 -42.67 20.86
C TRP A 295 -25.36 -43.10 20.87
N GLY A 296 -24.58 -42.53 19.95
CA GLY A 296 -23.21 -42.99 19.67
C GLY A 296 -23.13 -43.97 18.50
N ASP A 297 -23.77 -43.62 17.38
CA ASP A 297 -23.45 -44.25 16.09
C ASP A 297 -21.92 -44.30 15.92
N PRO A 298 -21.35 -45.43 15.46
CA PRO A 298 -19.96 -45.52 15.03
C PRO A 298 -19.43 -44.27 14.32
N GLU A 299 -20.23 -43.56 13.51
CA GLU A 299 -19.85 -42.31 12.85
C GLU A 299 -19.59 -41.16 13.83
N MET A 300 -20.44 -40.96 14.85
CA MET A 300 -20.24 -39.93 15.87
C MET A 300 -18.99 -40.23 16.70
N ILE A 301 -18.79 -41.49 17.08
CA ILE A 301 -17.59 -41.92 17.81
C ILE A 301 -16.33 -41.67 16.97
N ALA A 302 -16.38 -42.02 15.68
CA ALA A 302 -15.28 -41.80 14.75
C ALA A 302 -14.98 -40.30 14.58
N GLU A 303 -15.99 -39.45 14.47
CA GLU A 303 -15.82 -38.00 14.39
C GLU A 303 -15.22 -37.43 15.69
N GLY A 304 -15.74 -37.82 16.85
CA GLY A 304 -15.20 -37.37 18.13
C GLY A 304 -13.74 -37.78 18.35
N LEU A 305 -13.38 -39.01 17.94
CA LEU A 305 -12.00 -39.47 17.90
C LEU A 305 -11.15 -38.69 16.89
N ALA A 306 -11.71 -38.33 15.74
CA ALA A 306 -11.03 -37.51 14.74
C ALA A 306 -10.74 -36.09 15.29
N VAL A 307 -11.66 -35.48 16.03
CA VAL A 307 -11.44 -34.19 16.71
C VAL A 307 -10.36 -34.32 17.79
N ALA A 308 -10.42 -35.35 18.63
CA ALA A 308 -9.40 -35.64 19.64
C ALA A 308 -8.02 -35.97 19.02
N ARG A 309 -7.97 -36.41 17.76
CA ARG A 309 -6.72 -36.65 17.02
C ARG A 309 -6.33 -35.49 16.08
N ASN A 310 -7.07 -34.38 16.12
CA ASN A 310 -6.86 -33.23 15.23
C ASN A 310 -6.87 -33.61 13.73
N SER A 311 -7.72 -34.57 13.36
CA SER A 311 -7.88 -35.08 11.99
C SER A 311 -9.31 -34.92 11.45
N SER A 312 -10.20 -34.27 12.20
CA SER A 312 -11.56 -33.97 11.75
C SER A 312 -11.56 -32.83 10.72
N SER A 313 -12.47 -32.93 9.76
CA SER A 313 -12.71 -31.88 8.77
C SER A 313 -13.61 -30.77 9.29
N THR A 314 -14.32 -30.98 10.41
CA THR A 314 -15.28 -30.01 10.94
C THR A 314 -14.71 -29.23 12.10
N SER A 315 -14.02 -29.89 13.04
CA SER A 315 -13.72 -29.34 14.36
C SER A 315 -12.36 -29.81 14.86
N ARG A 316 -11.80 -29.08 15.82
CA ARG A 316 -10.62 -29.50 16.58
C ARG A 316 -10.67 -28.92 17.98
N SER A 317 -10.06 -29.61 18.94
CA SER A 317 -9.79 -29.04 20.26
C SER A 317 -8.47 -28.25 20.19
N VAL A 318 -8.38 -27.15 20.92
CA VAL A 318 -7.13 -26.41 21.13
C VAL A 318 -6.98 -26.04 22.60
N MET A 319 -5.76 -25.98 23.10
CA MET A 319 -5.49 -25.48 24.45
C MET A 319 -5.32 -23.96 24.39
N VAL A 320 -6.14 -23.23 25.15
CA VAL A 320 -6.00 -21.80 25.40
C VAL A 320 -5.73 -21.64 26.89
N ASP A 321 -4.52 -21.21 27.23
CA ASP A 321 -3.94 -21.35 28.57
C ASP A 321 -3.96 -22.83 29.02
N ASP A 322 -4.74 -23.15 30.06
CA ASP A 322 -4.93 -24.52 30.59
C ASP A 322 -6.31 -25.11 30.27
N MET A 323 -7.10 -24.45 29.42
CA MET A 323 -8.44 -24.87 29.05
C MET A 323 -8.48 -25.44 27.64
N ALA A 324 -9.02 -26.66 27.48
CA ALA A 324 -9.35 -27.16 26.16
C ALA A 324 -10.60 -26.44 25.65
N VAL A 325 -10.54 -25.85 24.47
CA VAL A 325 -11.69 -25.18 23.83
C VAL A 325 -11.92 -25.76 22.43
N LEU A 326 -13.17 -25.80 22.01
CA LEU A 326 -13.54 -26.35 20.71
C LEU A 326 -13.51 -25.25 19.66
N VAL A 327 -12.85 -25.48 18.54
CA VAL A 327 -12.75 -24.50 17.44
C VAL A 327 -13.02 -25.18 16.09
N PRO A 328 -13.29 -24.41 15.04
CA PRO A 328 -13.24 -24.88 13.65
C PRO A 328 -11.93 -25.60 13.32
N SER A 329 -12.03 -26.67 12.51
CA SER A 329 -10.85 -27.32 11.91
C SER A 329 -10.03 -26.32 11.08
N THR A 330 -10.72 -25.46 10.33
CA THR A 330 -10.16 -24.39 9.51
C THR A 330 -10.63 -23.02 10.00
N MET A 331 -9.68 -22.14 10.27
CA MET A 331 -9.96 -20.75 10.62
C MET A 331 -9.79 -19.87 9.38
N PRO A 332 -10.53 -18.75 9.27
CA PRO A 332 -10.40 -17.86 8.13
C PRO A 332 -9.05 -17.12 8.19
N ASP A 333 -8.44 -16.92 7.03
CA ASP A 333 -7.24 -16.10 6.90
C ASP A 333 -7.59 -14.61 6.88
N ASN A 334 -6.60 -13.76 7.19
CA ASN A 334 -6.72 -12.31 7.11
C ASN A 334 -7.90 -11.76 7.93
N VAL A 335 -8.00 -12.17 9.20
CA VAL A 335 -8.97 -11.63 10.14
C VAL A 335 -8.27 -11.11 11.39
N ASP A 336 -8.84 -10.07 11.98
CA ASP A 336 -8.41 -9.55 13.27
C ASP A 336 -9.59 -9.49 14.23
N ASN A 337 -9.33 -9.87 15.48
CA ASN A 337 -10.30 -9.87 16.56
C ASN A 337 -11.64 -10.55 16.18
N LEU A 338 -11.58 -11.67 15.45
CA LEU A 338 -12.77 -12.46 15.13
C LEU A 338 -13.27 -13.15 16.39
N THR A 339 -14.40 -12.68 16.91
CA THR A 339 -15.02 -13.16 18.14
C THR A 339 -16.11 -14.19 17.86
N PHE A 340 -16.14 -15.26 18.64
CA PHE A 340 -17.17 -16.29 18.55
C PHE A 340 -17.33 -17.03 19.88
N ASN A 341 -18.52 -17.60 20.10
CA ASN A 341 -18.81 -18.39 21.31
C ASN A 341 -18.46 -19.85 21.09
N SER A 342 -17.96 -20.50 22.13
CA SER A 342 -17.66 -21.93 22.14
C SER A 342 -17.77 -22.52 23.54
N PHE A 343 -17.38 -23.78 23.69
CA PHE A 343 -17.31 -24.50 24.95
C PHE A 343 -15.88 -24.81 25.34
N GLY A 344 -15.61 -24.76 26.64
CA GLY A 344 -14.33 -25.05 27.25
C GLY A 344 -14.44 -26.12 28.33
N LEU A 345 -13.38 -26.92 28.48
CA LEU A 345 -13.28 -27.97 29.48
C LEU A 345 -11.93 -27.87 30.20
N VAL A 346 -11.96 -27.96 31.53
CA VAL A 346 -10.76 -28.02 32.37
C VAL A 346 -10.88 -29.22 33.29
N ALA A 347 -9.90 -30.11 33.23
CA ALA A 347 -9.68 -31.16 34.21
C ALA A 347 -8.49 -30.78 35.10
N GLN A 348 -8.57 -31.10 36.38
CA GLN A 348 -7.47 -30.93 37.34
C GLN A 348 -7.29 -32.24 38.10
N CYS A 349 -6.32 -33.04 37.67
CA CYS A 349 -6.08 -34.38 38.21
C CYS A 349 -5.07 -34.36 39.35
N GLN A 350 -5.38 -35.12 40.41
CA GLN A 350 -4.53 -35.36 41.55
C GLN A 350 -4.28 -36.86 41.71
N PRO A 351 -3.04 -37.28 41.97
CA PRO A 351 -2.71 -38.69 42.13
C PRO A 351 -3.30 -39.22 43.44
N MET A 352 -3.84 -40.42 43.40
CA MET A 352 -4.30 -41.10 44.61
C MET A 352 -3.13 -41.76 45.34
N VAL A 353 -3.02 -41.56 46.64
CA VAL A 353 -1.89 -42.04 47.47
C VAL A 353 -2.28 -42.97 48.60
N ASP A 354 -3.58 -43.14 48.86
CA ASP A 354 -4.12 -43.93 49.96
C ASP A 354 -4.53 -45.36 49.54
N CYS A 355 -4.31 -45.74 48.28
CA CYS A 355 -4.61 -47.08 47.81
C CYS A 355 -3.58 -48.09 48.32
N LEU A 356 -4.08 -49.21 48.82
CA LEU A 356 -3.30 -50.32 49.35
C LEU A 356 -3.21 -51.44 48.30
N THR A 357 -1.99 -51.88 48.03
CA THR A 357 -1.68 -53.05 47.22
C THR A 357 -1.27 -54.21 48.14
N ASN A 358 -2.12 -55.23 48.27
CA ASN A 358 -1.72 -56.45 48.98
C ASN A 358 -1.16 -57.47 47.99
N GLN A 359 0.17 -57.64 47.97
CA GLN A 359 0.85 -58.60 47.09
C GLN A 359 0.39 -60.05 47.30
N VAL A 360 -0.05 -60.42 48.52
CA VAL A 360 -0.41 -61.79 48.89
C VAL A 360 -1.83 -62.16 48.45
N SER A 361 -2.78 -61.23 48.56
CA SER A 361 -4.19 -61.47 48.20
C SER A 361 -4.57 -60.90 46.83
N ALA A 362 -3.63 -60.23 46.15
CA ALA A 362 -3.86 -59.61 44.85
C ALA A 362 -5.07 -58.65 44.84
N VAL A 363 -5.33 -58.04 45.99
CA VAL A 363 -6.38 -57.06 46.19
C VAL A 363 -5.79 -55.66 46.03
N PHE A 364 -6.39 -54.87 45.15
CA PHE A 364 -6.16 -53.42 45.07
C PHE A 364 -7.35 -52.72 45.72
N TYR A 365 -7.06 -51.94 46.76
CA TYR A 365 -8.08 -51.34 47.62
C TYR A 365 -7.82 -49.85 47.84
N CYS A 366 -8.75 -49.00 47.43
CA CYS A 366 -8.68 -47.55 47.65
C CYS A 366 -9.83 -47.11 48.58
N PRO A 367 -9.55 -46.83 49.87
CA PRO A 367 -10.58 -46.49 50.86
C PRO A 367 -11.21 -45.10 50.67
N SER A 368 -10.54 -44.15 50.01
CA SER A 368 -11.08 -42.79 49.82
C SER A 368 -12.29 -42.68 48.88
N PHE A 369 -12.65 -43.75 48.16
CA PHE A 369 -13.84 -43.78 47.32
C PHE A 369 -15.07 -44.23 48.10
N SER A 370 -16.26 -43.81 47.65
CA SER A 370 -17.54 -44.27 48.18
C SER A 370 -18.38 -44.94 47.06
N PRO A 371 -18.66 -46.25 47.13
CA PRO A 371 -18.01 -47.22 48.00
C PRO A 371 -16.50 -47.33 47.72
N PRO A 372 -15.71 -47.86 48.68
CA PRO A 372 -14.29 -48.12 48.47
C PRO A 372 -14.06 -48.93 47.20
N TYR A 373 -13.09 -48.51 46.38
CA TYR A 373 -12.76 -49.26 45.18
C TYR A 373 -11.99 -50.52 45.59
N ASN A 374 -12.54 -51.68 45.26
CA ASN A 374 -11.94 -52.97 45.57
C ASN A 374 -11.99 -53.85 44.33
N THR A 375 -10.83 -54.23 43.80
CA THR A 375 -10.73 -55.23 42.74
C THR A 375 -10.02 -56.46 43.26
N SER A 376 -10.70 -57.61 43.25
CA SER A 376 -10.12 -58.89 43.62
C SER A 376 -9.51 -59.57 42.38
N SER A 377 -8.46 -60.37 42.58
CA SER A 377 -7.78 -61.06 41.47
C SER A 377 -8.67 -62.06 40.71
N THR A 378 -9.78 -62.53 41.28
CA THR A 378 -10.72 -63.43 40.60
C THR A 378 -11.58 -62.69 39.58
N ASP A 379 -11.70 -61.38 39.70
CA ASP A 379 -12.43 -60.52 38.76
C ASP A 379 -11.57 -60.11 37.56
N MET A 380 -10.33 -60.61 37.46
CA MET A 380 -9.52 -60.48 36.26
C MET A 380 -9.63 -61.73 35.37
N PRO A 381 -10.64 -61.85 34.47
CA PRO A 381 -10.62 -62.89 33.45
C PRO A 381 -9.28 -62.86 32.70
N ALA A 382 -8.57 -63.99 32.72
CA ALA A 382 -7.38 -64.18 31.92
C ALA A 382 -7.73 -63.91 30.44
N GLY A 383 -7.31 -62.76 29.91
CA GLY A 383 -7.56 -62.34 28.54
C GLY A 383 -8.37 -61.04 28.37
N SER A 384 -8.94 -60.46 29.43
CA SER A 384 -9.61 -59.16 29.36
C SER A 384 -8.56 -58.03 29.35
N LYS A 385 -8.42 -57.35 28.21
CA LYS A 385 -7.35 -56.37 27.94
C LYS A 385 -7.60 -54.96 28.51
N ASP A 386 -8.78 -54.67 29.06
CA ASP A 386 -9.15 -53.30 29.45
C ASP A 386 -9.86 -53.20 30.80
N TYR A 387 -9.06 -53.06 31.87
CA TYR A 387 -9.53 -52.59 33.19
C TYR A 387 -9.47 -51.07 33.32
N SER A 388 -8.92 -50.39 32.32
CA SER A 388 -8.83 -48.94 32.31
C SER A 388 -10.21 -48.34 32.20
N ARG A 389 -10.53 -47.42 33.10
CA ARG A 389 -11.87 -46.92 33.33
C ARG A 389 -11.82 -45.49 33.84
N ILE A 390 -12.74 -44.66 33.34
CA ILE A 390 -12.98 -43.33 33.88
C ILE A 390 -14.41 -43.29 34.41
N ASP A 391 -14.56 -42.95 35.69
CA ASP A 391 -15.85 -42.91 36.36
C ASP A 391 -16.16 -41.55 36.87
N LEU A 392 -17.36 -41.11 36.60
CA LEU A 392 -17.89 -39.89 37.18
C LEU A 392 -18.15 -40.14 38.68
N LEU A 393 -17.67 -39.21 39.51
CA LEU A 393 -17.89 -39.21 40.97
C LEU A 393 -18.36 -37.85 41.48
N ASN A 394 -19.18 -37.87 42.53
CA ASN A 394 -19.58 -36.67 43.25
C ASN A 394 -18.41 -36.16 44.09
N LEU A 395 -17.95 -34.93 43.83
CA LEU A 395 -16.80 -34.31 44.52
C LEU A 395 -16.97 -34.18 46.04
N THR A 396 -18.21 -34.10 46.52
CA THR A 396 -18.48 -33.88 47.96
C THR A 396 -18.41 -35.17 48.75
N SER A 397 -18.95 -36.26 48.19
CA SER A 397 -19.06 -37.56 48.87
C SER A 397 -18.05 -38.58 48.39
N ASN A 398 -17.24 -38.24 47.38
CA ASN A 398 -16.44 -39.17 46.58
C ASN A 398 -17.25 -40.38 46.09
N ALA A 399 -18.56 -40.20 45.96
CA ALA A 399 -19.47 -41.27 45.58
C ALA A 399 -19.44 -41.47 44.07
N VAL A 400 -19.07 -42.67 43.63
CA VAL A 400 -19.21 -43.04 42.21
C VAL A 400 -20.70 -43.19 41.90
N SER A 401 -21.12 -42.81 40.69
CA SER A 401 -22.48 -43.08 40.26
C SER A 401 -22.81 -44.57 40.46
N GLN A 402 -23.90 -44.85 41.19
CA GLN A 402 -24.41 -46.20 41.38
C GLN A 402 -25.07 -46.73 40.12
N ASP A 403 -25.40 -45.85 39.17
CA ASP A 403 -25.95 -46.26 37.89
C ASP A 403 -24.82 -46.84 37.02
N PRO A 404 -24.85 -48.16 36.72
CA PRO A 404 -23.83 -48.78 35.86
C PRO A 404 -23.82 -48.17 34.45
N TYR A 405 -24.86 -47.43 34.07
CA TYR A 405 -25.03 -46.77 32.78
C TYR A 405 -24.71 -45.26 32.82
N GLY A 406 -24.24 -44.70 33.94
CA GLY A 406 -23.64 -43.36 33.96
C GLY A 406 -24.57 -42.17 34.28
N GLY A 407 -25.69 -42.39 34.96
CA GLY A 407 -26.56 -41.32 35.46
C GLY A 407 -26.03 -40.56 36.69
N TYR A 408 -26.67 -39.45 37.03
CA TYR A 408 -26.37 -38.59 38.18
C TYR A 408 -27.64 -38.28 38.96
N PRO A 409 -27.61 -38.14 40.30
CA PRO A 409 -28.83 -37.94 41.06
C PRO A 409 -29.47 -36.56 40.76
N LEU A 410 -30.79 -36.47 40.86
CA LEU A 410 -31.60 -35.30 40.47
C LEU A 410 -31.17 -33.98 41.14
N ASP A 411 -30.55 -34.06 42.31
CA ASP A 411 -30.08 -32.97 43.16
C ASP A 411 -28.59 -32.62 42.95
N SER A 412 -27.89 -33.29 42.03
CA SER A 412 -26.47 -33.03 41.77
C SER A 412 -26.25 -31.78 40.91
N VAL A 413 -25.37 -30.90 41.38
CA VAL A 413 -24.76 -29.86 40.55
C VAL A 413 -23.70 -30.55 39.68
N LEU A 414 -23.94 -30.66 38.37
CA LEU A 414 -23.00 -31.29 37.44
C LEU A 414 -21.73 -30.47 37.20
N ASN A 415 -21.64 -29.22 37.63
CA ASN A 415 -20.51 -28.35 37.32
C ASN A 415 -20.04 -27.59 38.57
N PRO A 416 -18.85 -27.89 39.12
CA PRO A 416 -17.89 -28.90 38.68
C PRO A 416 -18.28 -30.35 39.05
N HIS A 417 -17.66 -31.34 38.41
CA HIS A 417 -17.85 -32.77 38.71
C HIS A 417 -16.52 -33.51 38.84
N GLY A 418 -16.50 -34.60 39.60
CA GLY A 418 -15.32 -35.43 39.76
C GLY A 418 -15.25 -36.52 38.71
N ALA A 419 -14.03 -36.92 38.35
CA ALA A 419 -13.77 -38.13 37.59
C ALA A 419 -12.67 -38.95 38.28
N ARG A 420 -12.95 -40.22 38.57
CA ARG A 420 -11.94 -41.20 38.95
C ARG A 420 -11.35 -41.78 37.66
N VAL A 421 -10.05 -41.66 37.51
CA VAL A 421 -9.33 -42.17 36.34
C VAL A 421 -8.43 -43.30 36.79
N ILE A 422 -8.66 -44.48 36.22
CA ILE A 422 -7.82 -45.66 36.43
C ILE A 422 -7.32 -46.10 35.06
N LEU A 423 -6.00 -46.12 34.88
CA LEU A 423 -5.36 -46.52 33.64
C LEU A 423 -4.43 -47.69 33.91
N TYR A 424 -4.55 -48.75 33.12
CA TYR A 424 -3.75 -49.97 33.18
C TYR A 424 -2.90 -50.13 31.93
N TRP A 425 -1.65 -50.54 32.12
CA TRP A 425 -0.72 -50.95 31.08
C TRP A 425 -0.09 -52.30 31.44
N ILE A 426 0.11 -53.14 30.44
CA ILE A 426 0.79 -54.44 30.58
C ILE A 426 2.14 -54.31 29.89
N ASP A 427 3.21 -54.57 30.64
CA ASP A 427 4.56 -54.71 30.13
C ASP A 427 4.85 -56.19 29.89
N GLU A 428 4.97 -56.56 28.60
CA GLU A 428 5.27 -57.92 28.16
C GLU A 428 6.77 -58.26 28.25
N GLY A 429 7.59 -57.38 28.84
CA GLY A 429 9.02 -57.62 29.07
C GLY A 429 9.92 -57.24 27.89
N THR A 430 9.41 -56.48 26.90
CA THR A 430 10.23 -55.99 25.77
C THR A 430 11.13 -54.81 26.17
N HIS A 431 10.97 -54.26 27.38
CA HIS A 431 11.77 -53.14 27.95
C HIS A 431 11.75 -51.84 27.12
N ASP A 432 10.83 -51.68 26.16
CA ASP A 432 10.75 -50.50 25.29
C ASP A 432 10.22 -49.24 26.01
N ILE A 433 9.66 -49.39 27.22
CA ILE A 433 9.03 -48.31 27.99
C ILE A 433 9.56 -48.35 29.42
N THR A 434 10.00 -47.19 29.91
CA THR A 434 10.36 -47.03 31.32
C THR A 434 9.18 -46.45 32.08
N PHE A 435 8.50 -47.28 32.87
CA PHE A 435 7.43 -46.82 33.77
C PHE A 435 8.01 -46.18 35.04
N PRO A 436 7.25 -45.30 35.72
CA PRO A 436 7.67 -44.72 37.00
C PRO A 436 7.93 -45.77 38.08
N ALA A 437 8.84 -45.46 39.00
CA ALA A 437 9.23 -46.37 40.08
C ALA A 437 8.07 -46.61 41.07
N GLU A 438 8.10 -47.77 41.73
CA GLU A 438 7.16 -48.11 42.79
C GLU A 438 7.15 -47.05 43.91
N GLY A 439 5.96 -46.70 44.39
CA GLY A 439 5.77 -45.66 45.41
C GLY A 439 5.71 -44.23 44.84
N THR A 440 5.84 -44.04 43.52
CA THR A 440 5.50 -42.75 42.90
C THR A 440 4.00 -42.48 43.12
N PRO A 441 3.60 -41.28 43.60
CA PRO A 441 2.19 -40.97 43.86
C PRO A 441 1.27 -41.31 42.68
N GLY A 442 0.19 -42.06 42.94
CA GLY A 442 -0.77 -42.49 41.93
C GLY A 442 -0.36 -43.72 41.12
N TRP A 443 0.91 -44.14 41.17
CA TRP A 443 1.43 -45.29 40.43
C TRP A 443 1.54 -46.53 41.30
N TYR A 444 1.08 -47.64 40.74
CA TYR A 444 1.09 -48.94 41.38
C TYR A 444 1.54 -49.98 40.37
N GLN A 445 2.26 -50.99 40.86
CA GLN A 445 2.74 -52.10 40.03
C GLN A 445 2.45 -53.44 40.67
N ARG A 446 2.31 -54.46 39.82
CA ARG A 446 2.16 -55.85 40.25
C ARG A 446 2.82 -56.79 39.26
N GLU A 447 3.53 -57.77 39.78
CA GLU A 447 4.05 -58.88 38.98
C GLU A 447 2.96 -59.96 38.82
N ILE A 448 2.68 -60.36 37.58
CA ILE A 448 1.79 -61.47 37.24
C ILE A 448 2.66 -62.59 36.68
N GLY A 449 3.02 -63.55 37.53
CA GLY A 449 3.99 -64.60 37.18
C GLY A 449 5.42 -64.06 37.10
N THR A 450 6.28 -64.71 36.31
CA THR A 450 7.72 -64.39 36.23
C THR A 450 8.08 -63.41 35.10
N THR A 451 7.16 -63.12 34.18
CA THR A 451 7.47 -62.38 32.94
C THR A 451 6.59 -61.17 32.67
N LEU A 452 5.41 -61.06 33.28
CA LEU A 452 4.48 -59.96 33.03
C LEU A 452 4.43 -59.01 34.22
N ARG A 453 4.60 -57.71 33.95
CA ARG A 453 4.37 -56.64 34.93
C ARG A 453 3.18 -55.82 34.49
N VAL A 454 2.28 -55.57 35.43
CA VAL A 454 1.14 -54.68 35.21
C VAL A 454 1.38 -53.40 36.00
N TYR A 455 1.29 -52.28 35.30
CA TYR A 455 1.33 -50.95 35.89
C TYR A 455 -0.06 -50.36 35.83
N TRP A 456 -0.47 -49.70 36.90
CA TRP A 456 -1.67 -48.87 36.84
C TRP A 456 -1.48 -47.54 37.53
N TYR A 457 -2.18 -46.56 36.99
CA TYR A 457 -2.25 -45.21 37.49
C TYR A 457 -3.66 -44.91 37.98
N THR A 458 -3.78 -44.37 39.18
CA THR A 458 -5.07 -43.94 39.75
C THR A 458 -5.03 -42.48 40.16
N SER A 459 -6.01 -41.71 39.71
CA SER A 459 -6.17 -40.31 40.04
C SER A 459 -7.63 -39.91 40.18
N THR A 460 -7.85 -38.77 40.85
CA THR A 460 -9.12 -38.06 40.89
C THR A 460 -8.96 -36.74 40.18
N CYS A 461 -9.84 -36.44 39.23
CA CYS A 461 -9.84 -35.22 38.46
C CYS A 461 -11.07 -34.38 38.80
N ASN A 462 -10.86 -33.10 39.08
CA ASN A 462 -11.93 -32.12 39.14
C ASN A 462 -12.17 -31.57 37.73
N MET A 463 -13.38 -31.76 37.19
CA MET A 463 -13.76 -31.40 35.84
C MET A 463 -14.74 -30.24 35.86
N THR A 464 -14.41 -29.16 35.17
CA THR A 464 -15.23 -27.95 35.09
C THR A 464 -15.49 -27.57 33.65
N ALA A 465 -16.76 -27.34 33.33
CA ALA A 465 -17.21 -26.94 32.00
C ALA A 465 -17.49 -25.43 31.93
N TYR A 466 -17.10 -24.79 30.83
CA TYR A 466 -17.24 -23.36 30.62
C TYR A 466 -17.90 -23.02 29.29
N ASN A 467 -18.73 -21.98 29.30
CA ASN A 467 -19.09 -21.22 28.12
C ASN A 467 -18.01 -20.17 27.91
N VAL A 468 -17.37 -20.18 26.75
CA VAL A 468 -16.26 -19.30 26.43
C VAL A 468 -16.59 -18.43 25.24
N SER A 469 -16.05 -17.22 25.23
CA SER A 469 -16.03 -16.35 24.06
C SER A 469 -14.56 -16.18 23.68
N LEU A 470 -14.22 -16.57 22.46
CA LEU A 470 -12.86 -16.56 21.94
C LEU A 470 -12.69 -15.41 20.95
N SER A 471 -11.51 -14.82 20.92
CA SER A 471 -11.04 -13.90 19.88
C SER A 471 -9.91 -14.57 19.10
N TYR A 472 -9.99 -14.53 17.78
CA TYR A 472 -8.97 -15.04 16.86
C TYR A 472 -8.39 -13.92 16.01
N SER A 473 -7.06 -13.87 15.90
CA SER A 473 -6.36 -12.87 15.07
C SER A 473 -5.25 -13.52 14.25
N THR A 474 -5.09 -13.07 13.01
CA THR A 474 -3.96 -13.39 12.13
C THR A 474 -3.03 -12.19 11.90
N LEU A 475 -3.23 -11.07 12.62
CA LEU A 475 -2.58 -9.78 12.33
C LEU A 475 -1.05 -9.84 12.39
N ASN A 476 -0.50 -10.64 13.30
CA ASN A 476 0.94 -10.80 13.48
C ASN A 476 1.54 -12.01 12.73
N GLY A 477 0.79 -12.59 11.81
CA GLY A 477 1.17 -13.83 11.10
C GLY A 477 1.14 -15.08 11.97
N GLY A 478 0.71 -14.97 13.23
CA GLY A 478 0.40 -16.08 14.12
C GLY A 478 -1.11 -16.33 14.15
N ASN A 479 -1.51 -17.60 14.28
CA ASN A 479 -2.89 -18.01 14.50
C ASN A 479 -3.14 -18.06 16.01
N GLU A 480 -3.44 -16.90 16.61
CA GLU A 480 -3.53 -16.75 18.06
C GLU A 480 -4.98 -16.77 18.52
N TYR A 481 -5.25 -17.51 19.60
CA TYR A 481 -6.55 -17.54 20.29
C TYR A 481 -6.39 -16.89 21.65
N ALA A 482 -7.35 -16.04 22.01
CA ALA A 482 -7.44 -15.47 23.35
C ALA A 482 -8.91 -15.45 23.81
N PHE A 483 -9.13 -15.31 25.10
CA PHE A 483 -10.47 -15.13 25.64
C PHE A 483 -10.94 -13.70 25.40
N ALA A 484 -12.01 -13.52 24.61
CA ALA A 484 -12.64 -12.22 24.38
C ALA A 484 -13.38 -11.71 25.63
N SER A 485 -13.86 -12.62 26.46
CA SER A 485 -14.44 -12.34 27.78
C SER A 485 -14.09 -13.43 28.77
N ARG A 486 -14.26 -13.14 30.07
CA ARG A 486 -13.95 -14.13 31.12
C ARG A 486 -14.81 -15.39 30.94
N PRO A 487 -14.21 -16.59 30.96
CA PRO A 487 -14.96 -17.85 30.92
C PRO A 487 -16.06 -17.91 31.99
N VAL A 488 -17.25 -18.32 31.60
CA VAL A 488 -18.42 -18.43 32.49
C VAL A 488 -18.75 -19.90 32.69
N LEU A 489 -19.06 -20.32 33.91
CA LEU A 489 -19.45 -21.71 34.17
C LEU A 489 -20.67 -22.10 33.33
N SER A 490 -20.56 -23.23 32.63
CA SER A 490 -21.65 -23.79 31.85
C SER A 490 -22.83 -24.19 32.74
N ASN A 491 -24.04 -24.05 32.18
CA ASN A 491 -25.25 -24.53 32.83
C ASN A 491 -25.36 -26.07 32.77
N PHE A 492 -26.35 -26.61 33.46
CA PHE A 492 -26.59 -28.07 33.53
C PHE A 492 -26.66 -28.75 32.16
N ASN A 493 -27.41 -28.17 31.20
CA ASN A 493 -27.57 -28.77 29.87
C ASN A 493 -26.26 -28.82 29.09
N THR A 494 -25.48 -27.73 29.08
CA THR A 494 -24.18 -27.68 28.41
C THR A 494 -23.17 -28.59 29.08
N THR A 495 -23.12 -28.62 30.41
CA THR A 495 -22.23 -29.52 31.14
C THR A 495 -22.58 -30.99 30.88
N SER A 496 -23.88 -31.32 30.84
CA SER A 496 -24.37 -32.65 30.51
C SER A 496 -23.90 -33.10 29.11
N ALA A 497 -23.98 -32.21 28.11
CA ALA A 497 -23.49 -32.47 26.76
C ALA A 497 -21.99 -32.70 26.72
N LEU A 498 -21.20 -31.85 27.39
CA LEU A 498 -19.74 -31.98 27.45
C LEU A 498 -19.29 -33.26 28.16
N PHE A 499 -20.02 -33.69 29.18
CA PHE A 499 -19.69 -34.89 29.95
C PHE A 499 -20.22 -36.19 29.34
N ALA A 500 -20.95 -36.14 28.23
CA ALA A 500 -21.31 -37.32 27.46
C ALA A 500 -20.08 -38.15 27.01
N ALA A 501 -18.91 -37.53 26.88
CA ALA A 501 -17.66 -38.23 26.60
C ALA A 501 -17.24 -39.24 27.70
N PHE A 502 -17.79 -39.10 28.91
CA PHE A 502 -17.58 -40.03 30.03
C PHE A 502 -18.67 -41.08 30.15
N ASP A 503 -19.68 -41.05 29.29
CA ASP A 503 -20.70 -42.09 29.23
C ASP A 503 -20.05 -43.45 28.94
N SER A 504 -20.68 -44.51 29.41
CA SER A 504 -20.24 -45.89 29.22
C SER A 504 -19.88 -46.23 27.77
N THR A 505 -20.58 -45.65 26.79
CA THR A 505 -20.36 -45.85 25.34
C THR A 505 -19.07 -45.19 24.83
N TYR A 506 -18.73 -44.00 25.33
CA TYR A 506 -17.56 -43.23 24.88
C TYR A 506 -16.32 -43.46 25.74
N ARG A 507 -16.52 -43.90 26.98
CA ARG A 507 -15.47 -44.08 27.98
C ARG A 507 -14.32 -44.96 27.50
N THR A 508 -14.60 -46.07 26.82
CA THR A 508 -13.57 -46.98 26.30
C THR A 508 -12.68 -46.27 25.29
N ASN A 509 -13.28 -45.53 24.35
CA ASN A 509 -12.58 -44.74 23.35
C ASN A 509 -11.71 -43.63 23.98
N LEU A 510 -12.23 -42.94 25.01
CA LEU A 510 -11.47 -41.94 25.76
C LEU A 510 -10.27 -42.58 26.47
N VAL A 511 -10.49 -43.70 27.15
CA VAL A 511 -9.46 -44.46 27.85
C VAL A 511 -8.36 -44.93 26.89
N ASP A 512 -8.73 -45.48 25.73
CA ASP A 512 -7.78 -45.97 24.74
C ASP A 512 -6.96 -44.82 24.15
N TYR A 513 -7.62 -43.69 23.85
CA TYR A 513 -6.93 -42.47 23.43
C TYR A 513 -5.90 -42.02 24.47
N LEU A 514 -6.28 -41.97 25.76
CA LEU A 514 -5.38 -41.55 26.84
C LEU A 514 -4.23 -42.53 27.03
N LYS A 515 -4.50 -43.84 27.04
CA LYS A 515 -3.45 -44.88 27.17
C LYS A 515 -2.42 -44.76 26.06
N TYR A 516 -2.87 -44.55 24.83
CA TYR A 516 -1.99 -44.39 23.66
C TYR A 516 -1.19 -43.08 23.75
N THR A 517 -1.86 -41.97 24.04
CA THR A 517 -1.25 -40.64 24.03
C THR A 517 -0.25 -40.47 25.19
N LEU A 518 -0.64 -40.86 26.41
CA LEU A 518 0.20 -40.76 27.61
C LEU A 518 1.44 -41.65 27.55
N ARG A 519 1.37 -42.78 26.83
CA ARG A 519 2.51 -43.68 26.64
C ARG A 519 3.69 -42.98 25.97
N THR A 520 3.45 -41.97 25.12
CA THR A 520 4.52 -41.21 24.46
C THR A 520 5.27 -40.27 25.41
N PHE A 521 4.69 -39.97 26.58
CA PHE A 521 5.27 -39.09 27.59
C PHE A 521 6.02 -39.83 28.70
N PHE A 522 6.08 -41.17 28.66
CA PHE A 522 6.85 -41.95 29.64
C PHE A 522 8.35 -41.83 29.39
N THR A 523 8.96 -40.79 29.98
CA THR A 523 10.41 -40.60 29.99
C THR A 523 11.01 -40.92 31.37
N PRO A 524 12.23 -41.47 31.45
CA PRO A 524 12.92 -41.64 32.72
C PRO A 524 13.01 -40.31 33.49
N GLY A 525 12.53 -40.30 34.74
CA GLY A 525 12.56 -39.11 35.60
C GLY A 525 11.33 -38.18 35.51
N LEU A 526 10.26 -38.60 34.84
CA LEU A 526 8.99 -37.85 34.83
C LEU A 526 8.43 -37.72 36.26
N SER A 527 8.17 -36.50 36.71
CA SER A 527 7.55 -36.26 38.02
C SER A 527 6.04 -36.58 37.98
N ALA A 528 5.48 -36.98 39.13
CA ALA A 528 4.05 -37.21 39.27
C ALA A 528 3.23 -35.94 38.96
N GLU A 529 3.76 -34.75 39.29
CA GLU A 529 3.12 -33.48 38.99
C GLU A 529 3.05 -33.23 37.47
N THR A 530 4.17 -33.39 36.76
CA THR A 530 4.22 -33.25 35.30
C THR A 530 3.27 -34.23 34.61
N PHE A 531 3.23 -35.49 35.07
CA PHE A 531 2.29 -36.47 34.54
C PHE A 531 0.83 -36.07 34.75
N ASN A 532 0.48 -35.54 35.93
CA ASN A 532 -0.89 -35.09 36.21
C ASN A 532 -1.29 -33.88 35.37
N THR A 533 -0.38 -32.95 35.11
CA THR A 533 -0.66 -31.82 34.20
C THR A 533 -0.93 -32.32 32.79
N VAL A 534 -0.10 -33.22 32.27
CA VAL A 534 -0.31 -33.82 30.93
C VAL A 534 -1.62 -34.61 30.89
N LEU A 535 -1.92 -35.41 31.92
CA LEU A 535 -3.18 -36.14 32.04
C LEU A 535 -4.39 -35.20 32.05
N SER A 536 -4.33 -34.13 32.85
CA SER A 536 -5.37 -33.11 32.97
C SER A 536 -5.68 -32.45 31.63
N GLN A 537 -4.63 -32.01 30.90
CA GLN A 537 -4.77 -31.41 29.59
C GLN A 537 -5.34 -32.39 28.56
N ASN A 538 -4.82 -33.63 28.51
CA ASN A 538 -5.28 -34.65 27.56
C ASN A 538 -6.71 -35.12 27.83
N ILE A 539 -7.12 -35.26 29.09
CA ILE A 539 -8.52 -35.56 29.44
C ILE A 539 -9.42 -34.43 28.97
N SER A 540 -9.06 -33.17 29.26
CA SER A 540 -9.84 -31.99 28.84
C SER A 540 -9.99 -31.94 27.32
N TYR A 541 -8.87 -32.13 26.62
CA TYR A 541 -8.78 -32.09 25.17
C TYR A 541 -9.60 -33.20 24.51
N ALA A 542 -9.41 -34.45 24.96
CA ALA A 542 -10.02 -35.63 24.37
C ALA A 542 -11.51 -35.75 24.72
N ALA A 543 -11.91 -35.40 25.94
CA ALA A 543 -13.32 -35.40 26.31
C ALA A 543 -14.10 -34.34 25.54
N LEU A 544 -13.53 -33.14 25.36
CA LEU A 544 -14.14 -32.12 24.49
C LEU A 544 -14.23 -32.58 23.03
N GLY A 545 -13.21 -33.29 22.55
CA GLY A 545 -13.21 -33.87 21.21
C GLY A 545 -14.28 -34.94 21.04
N LEU A 546 -14.41 -35.88 21.97
CA LEU A 546 -15.43 -36.92 21.93
C LEU A 546 -16.86 -36.38 22.08
N ALA A 547 -17.05 -35.26 22.78
CA ALA A 547 -18.34 -34.58 22.87
C ALA A 547 -18.66 -33.72 21.63
N SER A 548 -17.69 -33.43 20.76
CA SER A 548 -17.87 -32.52 19.62
C SER A 548 -19.02 -32.88 18.66
N PRO A 549 -19.36 -34.16 18.39
CA PRO A 549 -20.47 -34.51 17.51
C PRO A 549 -21.85 -34.06 18.03
N LEU A 550 -21.94 -33.70 19.31
CA LEU A 550 -23.16 -33.19 19.96
C LEU A 550 -23.35 -31.68 19.73
N PHE A 551 -22.39 -31.04 19.05
CA PHE A 551 -22.40 -29.61 18.78
C PHE A 551 -22.52 -29.32 17.29
N GLU A 552 -23.09 -28.17 16.98
CA GLU A 552 -23.14 -27.63 15.63
C GLU A 552 -22.52 -26.24 15.57
N ARG A 553 -22.24 -25.79 14.35
CA ARG A 553 -21.63 -24.50 14.08
C ARG A 553 -22.62 -23.36 14.32
N ASP A 554 -22.13 -22.27 14.87
CA ASP A 554 -22.88 -21.03 15.08
C ASP A 554 -22.16 -19.83 14.46
N ALA A 555 -22.89 -18.75 14.22
CA ALA A 555 -22.31 -17.54 13.64
C ALA A 555 -21.27 -16.90 14.59
N SER A 556 -20.24 -16.29 14.01
CA SER A 556 -19.33 -15.41 14.75
C SER A 556 -20.09 -14.19 15.27
N THR A 557 -19.67 -13.66 16.41
CA THR A 557 -20.33 -12.52 17.08
C THR A 557 -19.82 -11.16 16.62
N GLY A 558 -18.64 -11.09 16.03
CA GLY A 558 -17.97 -9.84 15.64
C GLY A 558 -16.59 -10.11 15.07
N GLY A 559 -16.02 -9.17 14.32
CA GLY A 559 -14.65 -9.28 13.84
C GLY A 559 -14.32 -8.34 12.69
N ASN A 560 -13.04 -8.24 12.39
CA ASN A 560 -12.53 -7.43 11.29
C ASN A 560 -11.90 -8.33 10.23
N THR A 561 -12.11 -8.01 8.97
CA THR A 561 -11.28 -8.50 7.86
C THR A 561 -10.06 -7.62 7.72
N ILE A 562 -8.91 -8.25 7.53
CA ILE A 562 -7.64 -7.61 7.23
C ILE A 562 -7.54 -7.50 5.71
N LEU A 563 -7.52 -6.28 5.21
CA LEU A 563 -7.29 -6.00 3.80
C LEU A 563 -5.90 -5.38 3.63
N LEU A 564 -5.00 -6.16 3.05
CA LEU A 564 -3.68 -5.69 2.63
C LEU A 564 -3.83 -4.88 1.34
N ARG A 565 -3.20 -3.71 1.27
CA ARG A 565 -3.16 -2.86 0.08
C ARG A 565 -1.76 -2.32 -0.15
N SER A 566 -1.35 -2.13 -1.41
CA SER A 566 -0.11 -1.43 -1.72
C SER A 566 -0.28 0.06 -1.43
N ALA A 567 0.61 0.59 -0.58
CA ALA A 567 0.66 2.02 -0.26
C ALA A 567 2.05 2.58 -0.57
N SER A 568 2.07 3.83 -1.00
CA SER A 568 3.28 4.61 -1.21
C SER A 568 3.42 5.69 -0.16
N ARG A 569 4.64 5.82 0.34
CA ARG A 569 5.07 6.89 1.22
C ARG A 569 5.68 8.02 0.38
N TYR A 570 5.12 9.22 0.48
CA TYR A 570 5.60 10.44 -0.14
C TYR A 570 6.11 11.42 0.93
N PRO A 571 7.44 11.58 1.09
CA PRO A 571 7.98 12.47 2.12
C PRO A 571 7.55 13.93 1.88
N LEU A 572 7.11 14.61 2.96
CA LEU A 572 6.51 15.94 2.87
C LEU A 572 7.47 16.99 2.31
N ALA A 573 8.75 16.94 2.68
CA ALA A 573 9.74 17.92 2.25
C ALA A 573 9.94 17.95 0.72
N PRO A 574 10.34 16.85 0.04
CA PRO A 574 10.48 16.85 -1.41
C PRO A 574 9.15 17.10 -2.13
N LEU A 575 8.03 16.54 -1.63
CA LEU A 575 6.70 16.77 -2.20
C LEU A 575 6.31 18.24 -2.17
N SER A 576 6.46 18.90 -1.02
CA SER A 576 6.15 20.32 -0.86
C SER A 576 7.04 21.20 -1.75
N MET A 577 8.31 20.81 -1.94
CA MET A 577 9.25 21.50 -2.82
C MET A 577 8.82 21.41 -4.29
N VAL A 578 8.44 20.23 -4.78
CA VAL A 578 7.89 20.04 -6.13
C VAL A 578 6.67 20.93 -6.36
N LEU A 579 5.70 20.89 -5.43
CA LEU A 579 4.48 21.70 -5.52
C LEU A 579 4.77 23.20 -5.51
N ALA A 580 5.64 23.66 -4.60
CA ALA A 580 6.03 25.08 -4.52
C ALA A 580 6.71 25.55 -5.81
N ILE A 581 7.62 24.75 -6.38
CA ILE A 581 8.31 25.10 -7.62
C ILE A 581 7.31 25.16 -8.80
N LEU A 582 6.37 24.22 -8.90
CA LEU A 582 5.36 24.24 -9.96
C LEU A 582 4.44 25.46 -9.86
N TYR A 583 3.96 25.81 -8.66
CA TYR A 583 3.14 27.00 -8.49
C TYR A 583 3.91 28.30 -8.75
N THR A 584 5.17 28.39 -8.34
CA THR A 584 6.01 29.56 -8.64
C THR A 584 6.30 29.69 -10.15
N TYR A 585 6.53 28.59 -10.86
CA TYR A 585 6.69 28.58 -12.31
C TYR A 585 5.39 28.97 -13.02
N ALA A 586 4.24 28.45 -12.57
CA ALA A 586 2.94 28.84 -13.10
C ALA A 586 2.67 30.35 -12.89
N LEU A 587 2.98 30.88 -11.71
CA LEU A 587 2.88 32.32 -11.42
C LEU A 587 3.80 33.13 -12.32
N LEU A 588 5.04 32.70 -12.55
CA LEU A 588 5.97 33.33 -13.49
C LEU A 588 5.38 33.38 -14.90
N ALA A 589 4.85 32.24 -15.38
CA ALA A 589 4.20 32.16 -16.69
C ALA A 589 3.00 33.10 -16.81
N LEU A 590 2.16 33.17 -15.77
CA LEU A 590 1.02 34.07 -15.72
C LEU A 590 1.46 35.54 -15.75
N LEU A 591 2.47 35.92 -14.94
CA LEU A 591 2.99 37.28 -14.89
C LEU A 591 3.58 37.71 -16.24
N VAL A 592 4.37 36.87 -16.88
CA VAL A 592 4.92 37.14 -18.22
C VAL A 592 3.77 37.30 -19.22
N THR A 593 2.80 36.38 -19.21
CA THR A 593 1.65 36.41 -20.11
C THR A 593 0.84 37.69 -19.94
N VAL A 594 0.39 38.00 -18.72
CA VAL A 594 -0.36 39.23 -18.40
C VAL A 594 0.42 40.48 -18.79
N SER A 595 1.73 40.50 -18.53
CA SER A 595 2.60 41.62 -18.91
C SER A 595 2.67 41.84 -20.43
N SER A 596 2.54 40.77 -21.21
CA SER A 596 2.50 40.79 -22.68
C SER A 596 1.10 41.16 -23.20
N VAL A 597 0.01 40.67 -22.58
CA VAL A 597 -1.37 41.01 -22.99
C VAL A 597 -1.67 42.51 -22.84
N MET A 598 -1.14 43.14 -21.80
CA MET A 598 -1.39 44.56 -21.52
C MET A 598 -0.65 45.51 -22.47
N LEU A 599 0.08 44.98 -23.47
CA LEU A 599 0.80 45.78 -24.45
C LEU A 599 -0.09 46.20 -25.61
N THR A 600 0.09 47.44 -26.03
CA THR A 600 -0.51 48.00 -27.26
C THR A 600 0.59 48.47 -28.18
N SER A 601 0.50 48.16 -29.46
CA SER A 601 1.47 48.59 -30.48
C SER A 601 0.76 49.20 -31.68
N ARG A 602 1.49 50.01 -32.47
CA ARG A 602 0.97 50.56 -33.73
C ARG A 602 0.82 49.44 -34.74
N GLU A 603 -0.29 49.44 -35.47
CA GLU A 603 -0.53 48.54 -36.60
C GLU A 603 0.19 49.07 -37.84
N ILE A 604 0.88 48.20 -38.57
CA ILE A 604 1.48 48.49 -39.88
C ILE A 604 0.60 47.81 -40.92
N ILE A 605 0.02 48.60 -41.81
CA ILE A 605 -0.86 48.13 -42.88
C ILE A 605 -0.07 48.21 -44.18
N VAL A 606 0.18 47.05 -44.78
CA VAL A 606 0.86 46.90 -46.06
C VAL A 606 -0.18 46.60 -47.12
N ALA A 607 -0.42 47.57 -48.01
CA ALA A 607 -1.31 47.38 -49.16
C ALA A 607 -0.47 47.11 -50.42
N LYS A 608 -0.72 45.95 -51.04
CA LYS A 608 -0.17 45.59 -52.35
C LYS A 608 -1.22 45.91 -53.42
N ASN A 609 -0.83 46.57 -54.51
CA ASN A 609 -1.76 46.86 -55.62
C ASN A 609 -2.43 45.56 -56.12
N GLY A 610 -3.74 45.44 -55.92
CA GLY A 610 -4.56 44.28 -56.31
C GLY A 610 -4.57 43.09 -55.32
N GLY A 611 -3.91 43.18 -54.16
CA GLY A 611 -3.84 42.11 -53.15
C GLY A 611 -4.61 42.43 -51.86
N LYS A 612 -4.78 41.42 -50.99
CA LYS A 612 -5.36 41.61 -49.64
C LYS A 612 -4.42 42.47 -48.78
N GLU A 613 -4.98 43.42 -48.02
CA GLU A 613 -4.22 44.18 -47.02
C GLU A 613 -3.63 43.24 -45.97
N HIS A 614 -2.32 43.30 -45.77
CA HIS A 614 -1.66 42.57 -44.69
C HIS A 614 -1.46 43.52 -43.51
N ARG A 615 -1.94 43.11 -42.34
CA ARG A 615 -1.91 43.91 -41.11
C ARG A 615 -1.04 43.19 -40.09
N VAL A 616 0.08 43.81 -39.73
CA VAL A 616 1.02 43.25 -38.75
C VAL A 616 1.33 44.31 -37.73
N THR A 617 1.39 43.93 -36.45
CA THR A 617 1.76 44.89 -35.41
C THR A 617 3.28 45.05 -35.33
N ALA A 618 3.77 46.27 -35.07
CA ALA A 618 5.21 46.52 -34.98
C ALA A 618 5.91 45.66 -33.91
N ILE A 619 5.15 45.28 -32.87
CA ILE A 619 5.65 44.45 -31.77
C ILE A 619 5.85 42.99 -32.17
N GLU A 620 5.00 42.43 -33.05
CA GLU A 620 5.16 41.09 -33.62
C GLU A 620 6.44 41.02 -34.47
N LEU A 621 6.68 42.03 -35.31
CA LEU A 621 7.87 42.10 -36.16
C LEU A 621 9.18 42.22 -35.35
N VAL A 622 9.18 43.02 -34.29
CA VAL A 622 10.36 43.16 -33.41
C VAL A 622 10.55 41.91 -32.54
N GLN A 623 9.47 41.30 -32.05
CA GLN A 623 9.53 40.05 -31.30
C GLN A 623 10.08 38.91 -32.16
N LEU A 624 9.67 38.81 -33.42
CA LEU A 624 10.17 37.80 -34.35
C LEU A 624 11.68 37.94 -34.57
N ARG A 625 12.18 39.17 -34.69
CA ARG A 625 13.62 39.46 -34.80
C ARG A 625 14.39 39.14 -33.52
N LEU A 626 13.78 39.36 -32.36
CA LEU A 626 14.36 39.05 -31.05
C LEU A 626 14.36 37.55 -30.73
N THR A 627 13.47 36.76 -31.31
CA THR A 627 13.31 35.34 -30.95
C THR A 627 13.81 34.41 -32.05
N ASN A 628 13.82 34.86 -33.30
CA ASN A 628 14.28 34.08 -34.44
C ASN A 628 15.49 34.74 -35.12
N PRO A 629 16.70 34.14 -35.04
CA PRO A 629 17.88 34.69 -35.71
C PRO A 629 17.71 34.75 -37.23
N LEU A 630 16.85 33.91 -37.82
CA LEU A 630 16.56 33.89 -39.25
C LEU A 630 15.96 35.23 -39.71
N ALA A 631 15.09 35.85 -38.92
CA ALA A 631 14.51 37.15 -39.25
C ALA A 631 15.56 38.28 -39.26
N SER A 632 16.58 38.20 -38.40
CA SER A 632 17.70 39.15 -38.42
C SER A 632 18.64 38.92 -39.60
N ILE A 633 18.76 37.68 -40.07
CA ILE A 633 19.53 37.35 -41.27
C ILE A 633 18.80 37.85 -42.51
N ALA A 634 17.46 37.75 -42.55
CA ALA A 634 16.64 38.18 -43.68
C ALA A 634 16.92 39.64 -44.05
N GLU A 635 16.99 40.53 -43.07
CA GLU A 635 17.31 41.95 -43.28
C GLU A 635 18.61 42.21 -44.02
N ARG A 636 19.59 41.30 -43.87
CA ARG A 636 20.89 41.44 -44.52
C ARG A 636 20.95 40.83 -45.92
N PHE A 637 20.04 39.92 -46.22
CA PHE A 637 19.97 39.18 -47.49
C PHE A 637 18.67 39.43 -48.25
N VAL A 638 17.99 40.53 -47.96
CA VAL A 638 16.76 40.92 -48.66
C VAL A 638 16.98 41.08 -50.13
N ASP A 639 16.05 40.52 -50.90
CA ASP A 639 15.93 40.82 -52.31
C ASP A 639 15.48 42.29 -52.48
N PRO A 640 16.32 43.17 -53.04
CA PRO A 640 15.98 44.58 -53.21
C PRO A 640 14.75 44.80 -54.10
N THR A 641 14.32 43.78 -54.86
CA THR A 641 13.11 43.84 -55.69
C THR A 641 11.82 43.61 -54.89
N ARG A 642 11.89 43.12 -53.66
CA ARG A 642 10.74 42.82 -52.79
C ARG A 642 10.98 43.20 -51.32
N PRO A 643 11.14 44.50 -51.02
CA PRO A 643 11.36 44.96 -49.64
C PRO A 643 10.19 44.61 -48.69
N GLU A 644 9.01 44.30 -49.21
CA GLU A 644 7.84 43.89 -48.44
C GLU A 644 8.01 42.54 -47.71
N SER A 645 8.94 41.66 -48.14
CA SER A 645 9.13 40.35 -47.50
C SER A 645 9.60 40.48 -46.04
N LEU A 646 10.22 41.60 -45.65
CA LEU A 646 10.62 41.89 -44.26
C LEU A 646 9.47 42.15 -43.29
N LEU A 647 8.27 42.35 -43.84
CA LEU A 647 7.05 42.61 -43.08
C LEU A 647 6.21 41.34 -42.90
N GLU A 648 6.70 40.19 -43.37
CA GLU A 648 6.08 38.89 -43.14
C GLU A 648 6.13 38.49 -41.66
N SER A 649 5.09 37.80 -41.20
CA SER A 649 4.95 37.36 -39.80
C SER A 649 5.75 36.09 -39.47
N SER A 650 6.33 35.47 -40.49
CA SER A 650 7.11 34.24 -40.43
C SER A 650 8.51 34.49 -40.97
N ALA A 651 9.54 34.12 -40.20
CA ALA A 651 10.92 34.36 -40.59
C ALA A 651 11.35 33.58 -41.83
N VAL A 652 10.70 32.45 -42.12
CA VAL A 652 10.98 31.65 -43.33
C VAL A 652 10.44 32.35 -44.56
N ASP A 653 9.24 32.93 -44.46
CA ASP A 653 8.57 33.62 -45.57
C ASP A 653 9.25 34.96 -45.92
N MET A 654 10.14 35.45 -45.05
CA MET A 654 11.03 36.57 -45.37
C MET A 654 12.07 36.21 -46.44
N PHE A 655 12.34 34.93 -46.65
CA PHE A 655 13.25 34.41 -47.67
C PHE A 655 12.47 33.83 -48.85
N HIS A 656 12.92 34.15 -50.07
CA HIS A 656 12.49 33.45 -51.26
C HIS A 656 13.63 32.59 -51.76
N GLU A 657 13.56 31.29 -51.46
CA GLU A 657 14.51 30.33 -52.01
C GLU A 657 14.20 30.13 -53.50
N HIS A 658 15.14 30.54 -54.34
CA HIS A 658 15.14 30.22 -55.77
C HIS A 658 16.11 29.07 -56.04
N PRO A 659 15.88 28.25 -57.09
CA PRO A 659 16.80 27.17 -57.48
C PRO A 659 18.25 27.63 -57.71
N HIS A 660 18.44 28.93 -57.95
CA HIS A 660 19.72 29.60 -58.16
C HIS A 660 20.07 30.58 -57.02
N ALA A 661 19.54 30.37 -55.80
CA ALA A 661 19.86 31.25 -54.67
C ALA A 661 21.35 31.18 -54.32
N GLU A 662 21.96 32.36 -54.11
CA GLU A 662 23.36 32.50 -53.75
C GLU A 662 23.68 31.70 -52.47
N LYS A 663 24.71 30.84 -52.54
CA LYS A 663 25.16 30.06 -51.37
C LYS A 663 26.07 30.91 -50.47
N LEU A 664 25.90 30.76 -49.17
CA LEU A 664 26.75 31.40 -48.15
C LEU A 664 28.08 30.65 -47.99
N GLY A 665 29.19 31.38 -48.00
CA GLY A 665 30.53 30.88 -47.70
C GLY A 665 31.22 31.71 -46.62
N VAL A 666 32.09 31.07 -45.84
CA VAL A 666 33.00 31.75 -44.91
C VAL A 666 34.29 32.05 -45.67
N VAL A 667 34.62 33.33 -45.82
CA VAL A 667 35.74 33.80 -46.63
C VAL A 667 36.75 34.55 -45.76
N ILE A 668 38.03 34.30 -45.97
CA ILE A 668 39.12 35.11 -45.41
C ILE A 668 39.36 36.28 -46.37
N ALA A 669 39.09 37.49 -45.89
CA ALA A 669 39.37 38.73 -46.60
C ALA A 669 40.66 39.35 -46.04
N ASP A 670 41.68 39.45 -46.89
CA ASP A 670 42.92 40.17 -46.61
C ASP A 670 42.70 41.64 -46.95
N TYR A 671 42.75 42.51 -45.96
CA TYR A 671 42.76 43.95 -46.16
C TYR A 671 44.21 44.45 -46.08
N GLU A 672 44.69 45.03 -47.17
CA GLU A 672 45.90 45.87 -47.18
C GLU A 672 45.46 47.31 -46.93
N GLY A 673 45.54 47.73 -45.67
CA GLY A 673 45.41 49.14 -45.30
C GLY A 673 46.79 49.79 -45.35
N GLU A 674 46.93 50.84 -46.15
CA GLU A 674 48.10 51.71 -46.09
C GLU A 674 47.87 52.72 -44.95
N ASP A 675 48.40 52.39 -43.77
CA ASP A 675 48.43 53.34 -42.67
C ASP A 675 49.26 54.53 -43.14
N GLY A 676 48.78 55.77 -42.94
CA GLY A 676 49.40 57.01 -43.44
C GLY A 676 50.83 57.33 -42.97
N LYS A 677 51.55 56.33 -42.48
CA LYS A 677 52.99 56.29 -42.19
C LYS A 677 53.78 55.35 -43.14
N GLY A 678 53.16 54.77 -44.16
CA GLY A 678 53.85 53.94 -45.16
C GLY A 678 54.20 52.52 -44.71
N MET A 679 53.61 52.01 -43.63
CA MET A 679 53.64 50.57 -43.30
C MET A 679 52.35 49.93 -43.77
N VAL A 680 52.44 48.99 -44.71
CA VAL A 680 51.33 48.14 -45.13
C VAL A 680 51.07 47.11 -44.03
N ARG A 681 49.94 47.24 -43.33
CA ARG A 681 49.52 46.27 -42.31
C ARG A 681 48.46 45.35 -42.90
N ARG A 682 48.85 44.12 -43.22
CA ARG A 682 47.91 43.08 -43.67
C ARG A 682 47.04 42.64 -42.50
N THR A 683 45.75 42.91 -42.57
CA THR A 683 44.79 42.45 -41.56
C THR A 683 43.88 41.42 -42.21
N GLN A 684 43.98 40.17 -41.77
CA GLN A 684 43.08 39.11 -42.22
C GLN A 684 41.80 39.17 -41.37
N SER A 685 40.64 39.24 -42.03
CA SER A 685 39.35 39.19 -41.36
C SER A 685 38.50 38.08 -41.96
N LEU A 686 37.87 37.27 -41.10
CA LEU A 686 36.88 36.29 -41.51
C LEU A 686 35.55 36.99 -41.74
N ARG A 687 34.99 36.86 -42.95
CA ARG A 687 33.70 37.43 -43.32
C ARG A 687 32.83 36.37 -43.98
N VAL A 688 31.56 36.35 -43.62
CA VAL A 688 30.57 35.51 -44.30
C VAL A 688 30.00 36.31 -45.45
N GLU A 689 30.19 35.83 -46.68
CA GLU A 689 29.72 36.48 -47.90
C GLU A 689 29.08 35.45 -48.84
N SER A 690 28.31 35.95 -49.81
CA SER A 690 27.85 35.15 -50.94
C SER A 690 29.04 34.68 -51.79
N VAL A 691 29.09 33.39 -52.08
CA VAL A 691 30.20 32.76 -52.83
C VAL A 691 30.29 33.31 -54.27
N GLU A 692 29.16 33.70 -54.87
CA GLU A 692 29.10 34.19 -56.26
C GLU A 692 29.63 35.62 -56.44
N ARG A 693 29.50 36.49 -55.42
CA ARG A 693 30.01 37.88 -55.47
C ARG A 693 31.54 37.99 -55.52
N ARG A 694 32.27 36.92 -55.17
CA ARG A 694 33.74 36.89 -55.24
C ARG A 694 34.25 36.24 -56.52
N LEU A 695 33.55 35.24 -57.06
CA LEU A 695 33.87 34.63 -58.35
C LEU A 695 33.73 35.61 -59.54
N THR A 696 32.98 36.69 -59.35
CA THR A 696 32.83 37.78 -60.34
C THR A 696 33.77 38.98 -60.09
N ARG A 697 34.53 38.98 -58.98
CA ARG A 697 35.51 40.03 -58.61
C ARG A 697 36.97 39.60 -58.66
N LEU A 698 37.23 38.29 -58.78
CA LEU A 698 38.51 37.72 -59.19
C LEU A 698 38.56 37.65 -60.72
#